data_AF-A0A016T1F2-F1
#
_entry.id   AF-A0A016T1F2-F1
#
_cell.length_a   1.000
_cell.length_b   1.000
_cell.length_c   1.000
_cell.angle_alpha   90.00
_cell.angle_beta   90.00
_cell.angle_gamma   90.00
#
_symmetry.space_group_name_H-M   'P 1'
#
loop_
_entity.id
_entity.type
_entity.pdbx_description
1 polymer ?
#
loop_
_entity_poly.entity_id
_entity_poly.type
_entity_poly.pdbx_seq_one_letter_code
_entity_poly.pdbx_strand_id
1 'polypeptide(L)'
;MRTRKGKPTSQRDRTTPSADSTEEQARQSLRYVDEMCYQRKKLSTFPVGRPLEEASGLQGKFNRLVERDRDQRLSLPVSATLSSPSLSHSDDCCEDVPALARVSVIGDVTLSEDALSLLDLGPSFSPVQSIGHGVTRKIVGSLQFVHDRLRHRASRKEQETGREHNTGTTLPPIPFPARWYNPQEPNMLVDTKFRLFTTSVFFSILTSYCKKPPISNLTPAQRRGLREIRELSAQGEIKISTSDKGGEFVIISRELDMAITKHHLEDETLYRASSAQEFARQYRHLNKVWVETAKAAGLNKATITRLKNDRPECPVLYVLIKTHKLSPAALTSKDPRDFKVRPIISVGGPTDRISWLLNVILSPLLKHVPAHLRTNMFLERLRAARVDNECATESFDVTSLYTNVSNEAALQAIFELLSENHTSLTLHGFIIRQVMMLLDECLKCAIFRWSGHYYRQIRGLAMGQRLAPTLAIAFMSKVEQPVLERNLFLYCRYIDDCCIVCSTQFELDTCFDLLNQQSPHIKFIREKPRDSWLPFLNVQVYTSKGECKTKWYRKPSSKNILVHSLSAHPRKTKKAILGNMFATAIKVRSDVQERANSIKLAQHIAHTNGYPEKEWTRKSGRLPRRRNLTADDNSKIAFCLPFISDEMSKKVRASLRKADLEDHVRVVDIPPANLNTQLVRNRLYDRLCVTPNCVICPFGKDWDCMVSGVVYLITCQSCGDQYIGETGRPLCIRIKEHLDGMAGSSMTTALGGHLAVFDTSCFIDFLEKGKHIEE
;
A
#
# COMPACT_ATOMS: atom_id res chain seq x y z
N MET A 1 -17.92 -21.91 -84.01
CA MET A 1 -19.39 -22.09 -83.89
C MET A 1 -19.99 -20.89 -83.18
N ARG A 2 -20.86 -20.14 -83.89
CA ARG A 2 -22.00 -19.32 -83.43
C ARG A 2 -21.95 -18.75 -81.98
N THR A 3 -21.62 -17.46 -81.79
CA THR A 3 -22.49 -16.24 -81.80
C THR A 3 -22.97 -15.74 -80.41
N ARG A 4 -22.50 -14.53 -80.06
CA ARG A 4 -23.25 -13.32 -79.59
C ARG A 4 -23.84 -13.40 -78.16
N LYS A 5 -23.79 -12.37 -77.28
CA LYS A 5 -23.80 -10.89 -77.30
C LYS A 5 -23.14 -10.44 -75.97
N GLY A 6 -22.65 -9.23 -75.70
CA GLY A 6 -22.74 -7.91 -76.30
C GLY A 6 -21.76 -6.95 -75.58
N LYS A 7 -21.64 -5.75 -76.15
CA LYS A 7 -20.57 -4.74 -76.09
C LYS A 7 -20.62 -3.79 -74.84
N PRO A 8 -19.73 -2.77 -74.70
CA PRO A 8 -19.07 -2.41 -73.44
C PRO A 8 -19.37 -0.99 -72.89
N THR A 9 -18.77 -0.70 -71.72
CA THR A 9 -18.29 0.59 -71.17
C THR A 9 -19.24 1.78 -70.98
N SER A 10 -19.41 2.22 -69.73
CA SER A 10 -19.29 3.65 -69.34
C SER A 10 -18.94 3.79 -67.84
N GLN A 11 -18.10 4.77 -67.52
CA GLN A 11 -17.67 5.18 -66.18
C GLN A 11 -18.85 5.67 -65.31
N ARG A 12 -18.78 5.44 -63.98
CA ARG A 12 -19.37 6.33 -62.95
C ARG A 12 -18.63 6.20 -61.61
N ASP A 13 -18.59 7.34 -60.93
CA ASP A 13 -17.69 7.75 -59.87
C ASP A 13 -17.69 6.92 -58.58
N ARG A 14 -16.51 6.84 -57.95
CA ARG A 14 -16.32 6.38 -56.57
C ARG A 14 -16.43 7.56 -55.61
N THR A 15 -17.52 7.64 -54.86
CA THR A 15 -17.60 8.41 -53.61
C THR A 15 -17.09 7.57 -52.44
N THR A 16 -16.08 8.07 -51.75
CA THR A 16 -15.54 7.59 -50.46
C THR A 16 -16.56 7.78 -49.33
N PRO A 17 -16.70 6.85 -48.36
CA PRO A 17 -17.49 7.10 -47.14
C PRO A 17 -16.69 8.00 -46.18
N SER A 18 -17.36 8.98 -45.59
CA SER A 18 -16.79 9.96 -44.65
C SER A 18 -16.49 9.36 -43.27
N ALA A 19 -15.46 9.92 -42.63
CA ALA A 19 -14.89 9.52 -41.34
C ALA A 19 -15.85 9.67 -40.13
N ASP A 20 -16.98 10.37 -40.29
CA ASP A 20 -17.97 10.60 -39.22
C ASP A 20 -18.76 9.32 -38.84
N SER A 21 -18.92 8.38 -39.77
CA SER A 21 -19.70 7.14 -39.53
C SER A 21 -19.04 6.17 -38.54
N THR A 22 -17.72 6.22 -38.41
CA THR A 22 -16.92 5.38 -37.50
C THR A 22 -16.85 5.93 -36.07
N GLU A 23 -17.01 7.26 -35.89
CA GLU A 23 -17.07 7.90 -34.57
C GLU A 23 -18.45 7.71 -33.91
N GLU A 24 -19.53 7.75 -34.71
CA GLU A 24 -20.92 7.50 -34.29
C GLU A 24 -21.10 6.05 -33.78
N GLN A 25 -20.50 5.06 -34.45
CA GLN A 25 -20.57 3.64 -34.06
C GLN A 25 -19.77 3.32 -32.79
N ALA A 26 -18.67 4.03 -32.54
CA ALA A 26 -17.89 3.90 -31.31
C ALA A 26 -18.64 4.49 -30.10
N ARG A 27 -19.35 5.63 -30.29
CA ARG A 27 -20.24 6.23 -29.29
C ARG A 27 -21.48 5.36 -29.02
N GLN A 28 -22.06 4.74 -30.04
CA GLN A 28 -23.18 3.79 -29.89
C GLN A 28 -22.79 2.52 -29.11
N SER A 29 -21.58 2.00 -29.31
CA SER A 29 -21.10 0.80 -28.60
C SER A 29 -20.82 1.06 -27.12
N LEU A 30 -20.40 2.28 -26.76
CA LEU A 30 -20.25 2.71 -25.36
C LEU A 30 -21.62 2.97 -24.70
N ARG A 31 -22.57 3.57 -25.42
CA ARG A 31 -23.96 3.74 -24.94
C ARG A 31 -24.65 2.39 -24.68
N TYR A 32 -24.42 1.39 -25.53
CA TYR A 32 -25.00 0.04 -25.37
C TYR A 32 -24.51 -0.70 -24.11
N VAL A 33 -23.28 -0.43 -23.66
CA VAL A 33 -22.70 -1.00 -22.43
C VAL A 33 -23.28 -0.33 -21.18
N ASP A 34 -23.55 0.97 -21.23
CA ASP A 34 -24.26 1.69 -20.16
C ASP A 34 -25.74 1.31 -20.10
N GLU A 35 -26.40 1.08 -21.24
CA GLU A 35 -27.80 0.63 -21.33
C GLU A 35 -27.99 -0.78 -20.73
N MET A 36 -27.03 -1.68 -20.94
CA MET A 36 -27.03 -3.01 -20.31
C MET A 36 -26.82 -2.97 -18.79
N CYS A 37 -26.11 -1.97 -18.28
CA CYS A 37 -26.02 -1.73 -16.83
C CYS A 37 -27.31 -1.11 -16.27
N TYR A 38 -27.99 -0.27 -17.05
CA TYR A 38 -29.26 0.37 -16.70
C TYR A 38 -30.45 -0.61 -16.67
N GLN A 39 -30.56 -1.53 -17.62
CA GLN A 39 -31.63 -2.55 -17.66
C GLN A 39 -31.57 -3.55 -16.49
N ARG A 40 -30.40 -3.72 -15.86
CA ARG A 40 -30.26 -4.51 -14.62
C ARG A 40 -30.80 -3.82 -13.37
N LYS A 41 -30.92 -2.48 -13.38
CA LYS A 41 -31.41 -1.67 -12.25
C LYS A 41 -32.94 -1.73 -12.13
N LYS A 42 -33.66 -1.87 -13.26
CA LYS A 42 -35.13 -2.00 -13.31
C LYS A 42 -35.68 -3.33 -12.75
N LEU A 43 -34.86 -4.39 -12.72
CA LEU A 43 -35.26 -5.71 -12.22
C LEU A 43 -35.02 -5.91 -10.71
N SER A 44 -34.49 -4.91 -9.99
CA SER A 44 -34.20 -5.01 -8.55
C SER A 44 -34.91 -3.97 -7.68
N THR A 45 -35.78 -3.12 -8.25
CA THR A 45 -36.62 -2.17 -7.51
C THR A 45 -38.05 -2.69 -7.45
N PHE A 46 -38.37 -3.46 -6.40
CA PHE A 46 -39.77 -3.64 -5.99
C PHE A 46 -40.21 -2.37 -5.23
N PRO A 47 -41.33 -1.73 -5.59
CA PRO A 47 -41.85 -0.59 -4.84
C PRO A 47 -42.49 -1.08 -3.53
N VAL A 48 -42.05 -0.50 -2.41
CA VAL A 48 -42.66 -0.68 -1.08
C VAL A 48 -43.85 0.28 -0.96
N GLY A 49 -45.06 -0.26 -0.79
CA GLY A 49 -46.27 0.55 -0.58
C GLY A 49 -47.60 -0.22 -0.39
N ARG A 50 -47.78 -0.85 0.79
CA ARG A 50 -49.03 -1.25 1.51
C ARG A 50 -49.95 -2.37 0.94
N PRO A 51 -50.86 -2.96 1.74
CA PRO A 51 -50.84 -3.38 3.15
C PRO A 51 -51.14 -4.90 3.35
N LEU A 52 -51.11 -5.37 4.61
CA LEU A 52 -51.42 -6.74 5.07
C LEU A 52 -52.75 -7.29 4.53
N GLU A 53 -52.71 -8.50 3.95
CA GLU A 53 -53.61 -9.64 4.21
C GLU A 53 -53.32 -10.73 3.16
N GLU A 54 -52.42 -11.69 3.46
CA GLU A 54 -52.33 -13.03 2.81
C GLU A 54 -51.12 -13.80 3.40
N ALA A 55 -51.12 -14.01 4.72
CA ALA A 55 -50.00 -14.61 5.46
C ALA A 55 -50.10 -16.13 5.71
N SER A 56 -51.02 -16.88 5.09
CA SER A 56 -51.25 -18.30 5.45
C SER A 56 -50.69 -19.33 4.45
N GLY A 57 -50.38 -18.96 3.21
CA GLY A 57 -49.95 -19.93 2.16
C GLY A 57 -48.44 -20.22 2.09
N LEU A 58 -47.58 -19.25 2.46
CA LEU A 58 -46.12 -19.34 2.31
C LEU A 58 -45.42 -20.03 3.48
N GLN A 59 -45.96 -19.90 4.70
CA GLN A 59 -45.42 -20.59 5.89
C GLN A 59 -45.60 -22.13 5.79
N GLY A 60 -46.71 -22.59 5.21
CA GLY A 60 -46.98 -24.01 4.96
C GLY A 60 -46.16 -24.64 3.83
N LYS A 61 -45.54 -23.82 2.96
CA LYS A 61 -44.56 -24.28 1.96
C LYS A 61 -43.14 -24.31 2.53
N PHE A 62 -42.82 -23.37 3.42
CA PHE A 62 -41.53 -23.32 4.12
C PHE A 62 -41.35 -24.51 5.07
N ASN A 63 -42.36 -24.85 5.89
CA ASN A 63 -42.26 -25.97 6.82
C ASN A 63 -42.13 -27.34 6.12
N ARG A 64 -42.81 -27.52 4.97
CA ARG A 64 -42.66 -28.73 4.13
C ARG A 64 -41.30 -28.86 3.45
N LEU A 65 -40.57 -27.76 3.26
CA LEU A 65 -39.19 -27.77 2.73
C LEU A 65 -38.17 -28.10 3.83
N VAL A 66 -38.44 -27.69 5.07
CA VAL A 66 -37.56 -27.95 6.23
C VAL A 66 -37.65 -29.40 6.70
N GLU A 67 -38.82 -30.05 6.59
CA GLU A 67 -38.95 -31.48 6.93
C GLU A 67 -38.32 -32.40 5.88
N ARG A 68 -38.28 -31.99 4.61
CA ARG A 68 -37.72 -32.79 3.51
C ARG A 68 -36.19 -32.82 3.47
N ASP A 69 -35.52 -31.90 4.17
CA ASP A 69 -34.05 -31.80 4.25
C ASP A 69 -33.45 -32.58 5.45
N ARG A 70 -34.30 -33.19 6.31
CA ARG A 70 -33.86 -34.09 7.39
C ARG A 70 -33.53 -35.51 6.93
N ASP A 71 -34.07 -35.96 5.78
CA ASP A 71 -33.94 -37.35 5.32
C ASP A 71 -32.84 -37.59 4.25
N GLN A 72 -32.01 -36.59 3.91
CA GLN A 72 -30.88 -36.74 2.97
C GLN A 72 -29.50 -36.51 3.58
N ARG A 73 -29.33 -36.73 4.89
CA ARG A 73 -28.01 -36.85 5.52
C ARG A 73 -27.60 -38.31 5.67
N LEU A 74 -27.05 -38.91 4.61
CA LEU A 74 -26.18 -40.08 4.75
C LEU A 74 -24.99 -40.00 3.78
N SER A 75 -23.80 -40.20 4.35
CA SER A 75 -22.49 -40.49 3.74
C SER A 75 -21.66 -39.35 3.14
N LEU A 76 -20.69 -38.85 3.92
CA LEU A 76 -19.22 -38.84 3.64
C LEU A 76 -18.49 -38.11 4.79
N PRO A 77 -17.22 -38.45 5.10
CA PRO A 77 -16.81 -38.74 6.46
C PRO A 77 -16.32 -37.51 7.24
N VAL A 78 -16.88 -37.39 8.44
CA VAL A 78 -16.33 -36.64 9.58
C VAL A 78 -15.27 -37.53 10.23
N SER A 79 -14.02 -37.07 10.34
CA SER A 79 -13.08 -37.41 11.43
C SER A 79 -11.77 -36.63 11.28
N ALA A 80 -11.59 -35.64 12.15
CA ALA A 80 -10.33 -35.31 12.80
C ALA A 80 -10.61 -34.20 13.82
N THR A 81 -11.35 -34.56 14.86
CA THR A 81 -11.45 -33.81 16.11
C THR A 81 -10.07 -33.84 16.75
N LEU A 82 -9.49 -32.67 17.03
CA LEU A 82 -8.29 -32.53 17.85
C LEU A 82 -8.68 -32.82 19.31
N SER A 83 -8.62 -34.09 19.69
CA SER A 83 -8.57 -34.53 21.07
C SER A 83 -7.11 -34.80 21.40
N SER A 84 -6.53 -34.00 22.29
CA SER A 84 -5.21 -34.19 22.87
C SER A 84 -5.16 -35.48 23.70
N PRO A 85 -4.22 -36.41 23.45
CA PRO A 85 -3.83 -37.41 24.43
C PRO A 85 -2.52 -36.97 25.09
N SER A 86 -2.58 -36.85 26.41
CA SER A 86 -1.43 -36.88 27.31
C SER A 86 -0.64 -38.19 27.12
N LEU A 87 0.60 -38.10 26.66
CA LEU A 87 1.58 -39.17 26.73
C LEU A 87 2.91 -38.59 27.19
N SER A 88 3.26 -38.94 28.43
CA SER A 88 4.55 -38.76 29.05
C SER A 88 5.62 -39.58 28.33
N HIS A 89 6.63 -38.91 27.75
CA HIS A 89 7.97 -39.47 27.61
C HIS A 89 9.01 -38.33 27.59
N SER A 90 10.08 -38.58 28.33
CA SER A 90 11.20 -37.74 28.73
C SER A 90 12.18 -37.39 27.61
N ASP A 91 12.72 -36.17 27.71
CA ASP A 91 13.99 -35.63 27.21
C ASP A 91 14.33 -35.71 25.72
N ASP A 92 14.35 -34.55 25.04
CA ASP A 92 15.63 -33.92 24.65
C ASP A 92 15.46 -32.43 24.29
N CYS A 93 16.43 -31.60 24.68
CA CYS A 93 16.35 -30.14 24.74
C CYS A 93 16.15 -29.48 23.36
N CYS A 94 14.98 -28.91 23.13
CA CYS A 94 14.75 -27.89 22.10
C CYS A 94 13.75 -26.90 22.67
N GLU A 95 14.10 -25.62 22.75
CA GLU A 95 13.18 -24.58 23.25
C GLU A 95 11.85 -24.65 22.47
N ASP A 96 10.82 -25.21 23.10
CA ASP A 96 9.45 -25.15 22.64
C ASP A 96 9.06 -23.67 22.56
N VAL A 97 9.03 -23.12 21.34
CA VAL A 97 8.53 -21.77 21.11
C VAL A 97 7.05 -21.78 21.52
N PRO A 98 6.66 -21.13 22.63
CA PRO A 98 5.28 -21.18 23.08
C PRO A 98 4.38 -20.62 21.98
N ALA A 99 3.16 -21.15 21.84
CA ALA A 99 2.16 -20.62 20.92
C ALA A 99 1.83 -19.17 21.30
N LEU A 100 2.59 -18.23 20.76
CA LEU A 100 2.44 -16.81 21.01
C LEU A 100 1.12 -16.36 20.39
N ALA A 101 0.21 -15.83 21.22
CA ALA A 101 -1.03 -15.23 20.74
C ALA A 101 -0.74 -14.26 19.57
N ARG A 102 -1.41 -14.48 18.43
CA ARG A 102 -1.22 -13.73 17.17
C ARG A 102 -2.08 -12.47 17.09
N VAL A 103 -2.66 -12.08 18.23
CA VAL A 103 -3.49 -10.89 18.45
C VAL A 103 -3.13 -10.33 19.82
N SER A 104 -3.04 -9.01 19.95
CA SER A 104 -2.84 -8.32 21.23
C SER A 104 -4.05 -7.46 21.55
N VAL A 105 -4.74 -7.80 22.64
CA VAL A 105 -5.86 -7.01 23.17
C VAL A 105 -5.35 -6.28 24.40
N ILE A 106 -5.54 -4.96 24.44
CA ILE A 106 -5.03 -4.05 25.47
C ILE A 106 -6.20 -3.39 26.19
N GLY A 107 -6.11 -3.33 27.52
CA GLY A 107 -7.12 -2.75 28.39
C GLY A 107 -8.27 -3.71 28.65
N ASP A 108 -9.46 -3.14 28.80
CA ASP A 108 -10.72 -3.81 29.15
C ASP A 108 -11.58 -4.21 27.94
N VAL A 109 -10.99 -4.23 26.74
CA VAL A 109 -11.71 -4.64 25.53
C VAL A 109 -11.96 -6.14 25.54
N THR A 110 -13.22 -6.55 25.44
CA THR A 110 -13.62 -7.94 25.25
C THR A 110 -13.96 -8.22 23.80
N LEU A 111 -13.40 -9.28 23.22
CA LEU A 111 -13.72 -9.76 21.87
C LEU A 111 -14.21 -11.21 21.96
N SER A 112 -15.16 -11.57 21.10
CA SER A 112 -15.58 -12.98 20.99
C SER A 112 -14.47 -13.87 20.42
N GLU A 113 -14.58 -15.18 20.66
CA GLU A 113 -13.69 -16.17 20.02
C GLU A 113 -13.78 -16.13 18.48
N ASP A 114 -14.96 -15.79 17.93
CA ASP A 114 -15.17 -15.61 16.50
C ASP A 114 -14.33 -14.45 15.94
N ALA A 115 -14.25 -13.34 16.67
CA ALA A 115 -13.43 -12.17 16.32
C ALA A 115 -11.93 -12.47 16.45
N LEU A 116 -11.51 -13.14 17.53
CA LEU A 116 -10.13 -13.57 17.70
C LEU A 116 -9.69 -14.54 16.61
N SER A 117 -10.53 -15.52 16.25
CA SER A 117 -10.28 -16.47 15.16
C SER A 117 -10.11 -15.80 13.80
N LEU A 118 -10.82 -14.70 13.54
CA LEU A 118 -10.63 -13.90 12.34
C LEU A 118 -9.28 -13.17 12.34
N LEU A 119 -8.95 -12.51 13.45
CA LEU A 119 -7.74 -11.69 13.56
C LEU A 119 -6.46 -12.53 13.54
N ASP A 120 -6.53 -13.79 13.99
CA ASP A 120 -5.44 -14.78 13.95
C ASP A 120 -4.92 -15.07 12.52
N LEU A 121 -5.80 -14.93 11.51
CA LEU A 121 -5.44 -15.02 10.08
C LEU A 121 -4.40 -13.97 9.67
N GLY A 122 -4.30 -12.89 10.44
CA GLY A 122 -3.30 -11.84 10.33
C GLY A 122 -3.67 -10.70 9.37
N PRO A 123 -2.97 -9.55 9.46
CA PRO A 123 -3.35 -8.33 8.74
C PRO A 123 -3.31 -8.45 7.21
N SER A 124 -2.44 -9.32 6.68
CA SER A 124 -2.28 -9.54 5.24
C SER A 124 -3.32 -10.48 4.62
N PHE A 125 -4.24 -11.04 5.42
CA PHE A 125 -5.28 -11.92 4.90
C PHE A 125 -6.27 -11.15 4.02
N SER A 126 -6.38 -11.50 2.74
CA SER A 126 -7.46 -11.05 1.85
C SER A 126 -8.64 -12.03 1.84
N PRO A 127 -9.84 -11.59 2.28
CA PRO A 127 -11.08 -12.30 2.03
C PRO A 127 -11.39 -12.37 0.52
N VAL A 128 -12.04 -13.44 0.09
CA VAL A 128 -12.52 -13.58 -1.31
C VAL A 128 -13.55 -12.48 -1.60
N GLN A 129 -13.42 -11.87 -2.78
CA GLN A 129 -14.38 -10.89 -3.30
C GLN A 129 -15.17 -11.49 -4.47
N SER A 130 -16.44 -11.13 -4.60
CA SER A 130 -17.25 -11.43 -5.78
C SER A 130 -17.02 -10.41 -6.89
N ILE A 131 -17.35 -10.79 -8.13
CA ILE A 131 -17.34 -9.86 -9.26
C ILE A 131 -18.62 -9.02 -9.20
N GLY A 132 -18.56 -7.93 -8.41
CA GLY A 132 -19.58 -6.89 -8.39
C GLY A 132 -19.19 -5.66 -9.22
N HIS A 133 -20.05 -4.64 -9.23
CA HIS A 133 -19.82 -3.39 -9.97
C HIS A 133 -18.45 -2.76 -9.71
N GLY A 134 -17.98 -2.75 -8.45
CA GLY A 134 -16.67 -2.19 -8.11
C GLY A 134 -15.49 -2.94 -8.73
N VAL A 135 -15.57 -4.27 -8.82
CA VAL A 135 -14.53 -5.09 -9.45
C VAL A 135 -14.57 -4.90 -10.97
N THR A 136 -15.76 -4.89 -11.56
CA THR A 136 -15.93 -4.63 -12.99
C THR A 136 -15.38 -3.27 -13.39
N ARG A 137 -15.66 -2.21 -12.62
CA ARG A 137 -15.09 -0.87 -12.84
C ARG A 137 -13.57 -0.86 -12.81
N LYS A 138 -12.96 -1.57 -11.85
CA LYS A 138 -11.49 -1.73 -11.80
C LYS A 138 -10.92 -2.42 -13.05
N ILE A 139 -11.60 -3.45 -13.54
CA ILE A 139 -11.20 -4.14 -14.77
C ILE A 139 -11.31 -3.21 -15.98
N VAL A 140 -12.44 -2.49 -16.12
CA VAL A 140 -12.66 -1.53 -17.20
C VAL A 140 -11.60 -0.42 -17.21
N GLY A 141 -11.34 0.21 -16.06
CA GLY A 141 -10.33 1.27 -15.96
C GLY A 141 -8.92 0.77 -16.31
N SER A 142 -8.57 -0.42 -15.85
CA SER A 142 -7.29 -1.07 -16.20
C SER A 142 -7.20 -1.41 -17.69
N LEU A 143 -8.31 -1.83 -18.31
CA LEU A 143 -8.37 -2.07 -19.75
C LEU A 143 -8.20 -0.76 -20.55
N GLN A 144 -8.89 0.32 -20.16
CA GLN A 144 -8.73 1.65 -20.77
C GLN A 144 -7.28 2.11 -20.70
N PHE A 145 -6.65 2.01 -19.51
CA PHE A 145 -5.24 2.34 -19.35
C PHE A 145 -4.33 1.54 -20.29
N VAL A 146 -4.55 0.23 -20.43
CA VAL A 146 -3.77 -0.61 -21.35
C VAL A 146 -3.99 -0.18 -22.80
N HIS A 147 -5.23 0.12 -23.18
CA HIS A 147 -5.57 0.58 -24.53
C HIS A 147 -4.82 1.84 -24.91
N ASP A 148 -4.87 2.85 -24.05
CA ASP A 148 -4.20 4.14 -24.30
C ASP A 148 -2.70 3.98 -24.38
N ARG A 149 -2.12 3.15 -23.52
CA ARG A 149 -0.67 2.87 -23.53
C ARG A 149 -0.25 2.12 -24.78
N LEU A 150 -1.08 1.21 -25.30
CA LEU A 150 -0.81 0.52 -26.56
C LEU A 150 -0.86 1.51 -27.73
N ARG A 151 -1.89 2.37 -27.80
CA ARG A 151 -2.00 3.43 -28.82
C ARG A 151 -0.80 4.38 -28.77
N HIS A 152 -0.44 4.87 -27.59
CA HIS A 152 0.71 5.74 -27.40
C HIS A 152 2.02 5.13 -27.90
N ARG A 153 2.24 3.82 -27.67
CA ARG A 153 3.42 3.12 -28.17
C ARG A 153 3.42 2.94 -29.68
N ALA A 154 2.26 2.69 -30.28
CA ALA A 154 2.13 2.62 -31.73
C ALA A 154 2.47 3.97 -32.37
N SER A 155 1.89 5.07 -31.87
CA SER A 155 2.17 6.41 -32.36
C SER A 155 3.64 6.82 -32.21
N ARG A 156 4.33 6.40 -31.14
CA ARG A 156 5.77 6.64 -30.99
C ARG A 156 6.62 5.86 -31.98
N LYS A 157 6.31 4.59 -32.22
CA LYS A 157 7.04 3.79 -33.22
C LYS A 157 6.92 4.38 -34.62
N GLU A 158 5.77 4.97 -34.94
CA GLU A 158 5.53 5.70 -36.20
C GLU A 158 6.32 7.03 -36.29
N GLN A 159 6.65 7.65 -35.16
CA GLN A 159 7.41 8.91 -35.08
C GLN A 159 8.94 8.70 -34.99
N GLU A 160 9.39 7.62 -34.34
CA GLU A 160 10.81 7.26 -34.20
C GLU A 160 11.45 6.83 -35.52
N THR A 161 10.64 6.44 -36.53
CA THR A 161 11.11 6.24 -37.91
C THR A 161 11.44 7.54 -38.67
N GLY A 162 11.33 8.72 -38.03
CA GLY A 162 11.52 10.01 -38.71
C GLY A 162 12.35 11.10 -38.01
N ARG A 163 12.86 10.92 -36.77
CA ARG A 163 13.69 11.95 -36.09
C ARG A 163 14.73 11.38 -35.13
N GLU A 164 15.96 11.90 -35.23
CA GLU A 164 17.06 11.70 -34.27
C GLU A 164 16.72 12.22 -32.87
N HIS A 165 17.32 11.57 -31.87
CA HIS A 165 17.00 11.67 -30.45
C HIS A 165 17.23 13.07 -29.86
N ASN A 166 16.16 13.69 -29.36
CA ASN A 166 16.27 14.83 -28.46
C ASN A 166 16.62 14.32 -27.05
N THR A 167 17.87 14.52 -26.64
CA THR A 167 18.46 14.14 -25.33
C THR A 167 18.01 15.07 -24.20
N GLY A 168 16.69 15.25 -24.03
CA GLY A 168 16.15 15.92 -22.86
C GLY A 168 16.42 15.09 -21.60
N THR A 169 16.87 15.73 -20.52
CA THR A 169 17.03 15.14 -19.18
C THR A 169 15.71 14.54 -18.72
N THR A 170 15.53 13.24 -18.96
CA THR A 170 14.28 12.54 -18.65
C THR A 170 14.28 12.13 -17.18
N LEU A 171 13.35 12.71 -16.43
CA LEU A 171 13.03 12.23 -15.08
C LEU A 171 12.51 10.78 -15.17
N PRO A 172 12.71 9.97 -14.12
CA PRO A 172 12.06 8.67 -14.03
C PRO A 172 10.52 8.84 -14.09
N PRO A 173 9.77 7.78 -14.44
CA PRO A 173 8.31 7.84 -14.51
C PRO A 173 7.72 8.40 -13.22
N ILE A 174 7.13 9.59 -13.32
CA ILE A 174 6.54 10.28 -12.17
C ILE A 174 5.31 9.46 -11.72
N PRO A 175 5.21 9.06 -10.44
CA PRO A 175 4.17 8.14 -9.96
C PRO A 175 2.82 8.85 -9.69
N PHE A 176 2.78 10.18 -9.79
CA PHE A 176 1.56 10.96 -9.53
C PHE A 176 0.72 11.09 -10.81
N PRO A 177 -0.61 10.99 -10.75
CA PRO A 177 -1.46 11.14 -11.93
C PRO A 177 -1.26 12.51 -12.59
N ALA A 178 -1.42 12.55 -13.92
CA ALA A 178 -1.50 13.82 -14.64
C ALA A 178 -2.82 14.51 -14.28
N ARG A 179 -2.85 15.84 -14.31
CA ARG A 179 -4.08 16.62 -14.05
C ARG A 179 -5.10 16.49 -15.18
N TRP A 180 -4.64 16.15 -16.38
CA TRP A 180 -5.49 16.00 -17.55
C TRP A 180 -5.18 14.69 -18.23
N TYR A 181 -6.24 13.98 -18.57
CA TYR A 181 -6.18 12.80 -19.40
C TYR A 181 -6.50 13.21 -20.83
N ASN A 182 -5.55 12.99 -21.74
CA ASN A 182 -5.74 13.20 -23.16
C ASN A 182 -5.84 11.82 -23.84
N PRO A 183 -7.01 11.46 -24.39
CA PRO A 183 -7.16 10.24 -25.16
C PRO A 183 -6.12 10.17 -26.28
N GLN A 184 -5.58 8.98 -26.51
CA GLN A 184 -4.69 8.78 -27.66
C GLN A 184 -5.51 8.55 -28.92
N GLU A 185 -5.01 9.06 -30.05
CA GLU A 185 -5.63 8.89 -31.36
C GLU A 185 -5.85 7.41 -31.70
N PRO A 186 -6.92 7.06 -32.42
CA PRO A 186 -7.20 5.68 -32.82
C PRO A 186 -6.07 5.07 -33.64
N ASN A 187 -5.76 3.80 -33.40
CA ASN A 187 -4.84 3.03 -34.22
C ASN A 187 -5.50 1.70 -34.58
N MET A 188 -5.79 1.48 -35.86
CA MET A 188 -6.61 0.36 -36.33
C MET A 188 -6.07 -1.02 -35.95
N LEU A 189 -4.75 -1.21 -35.99
CA LEU A 189 -4.11 -2.48 -35.63
C LEU A 189 -4.21 -2.74 -34.13
N VAL A 190 -3.86 -1.75 -33.32
CA VAL A 190 -3.98 -1.83 -31.85
C VAL A 190 -5.43 -2.06 -31.45
N ASP A 191 -6.35 -1.29 -32.02
CA ASP A 191 -7.77 -1.31 -31.67
C ASP A 191 -8.41 -2.65 -32.02
N THR A 192 -8.02 -3.26 -33.14
CA THR A 192 -8.53 -4.58 -33.53
C THR A 192 -8.04 -5.68 -32.58
N LYS A 193 -6.74 -5.73 -32.28
CA LYS A 193 -6.18 -6.68 -31.31
C LYS A 193 -6.79 -6.48 -29.92
N PHE A 194 -6.92 -5.22 -29.49
CA PHE A 194 -7.50 -4.88 -28.20
C PHE A 194 -8.98 -5.27 -28.12
N ARG A 195 -9.79 -5.01 -29.17
CA ARG A 195 -11.18 -5.46 -29.24
C ARG A 195 -11.33 -6.97 -29.11
N LEU A 196 -10.49 -7.75 -29.79
CA LEU A 196 -10.50 -9.22 -29.64
C LEU A 196 -10.24 -9.65 -28.19
N PHE A 197 -9.27 -9.01 -27.55
CA PHE A 197 -8.95 -9.26 -26.15
C PHE A 197 -10.12 -8.87 -25.21
N THR A 198 -10.65 -7.65 -25.31
CA THR A 198 -11.73 -7.18 -24.43
C THR A 198 -13.01 -7.98 -24.61
N THR A 199 -13.39 -8.32 -25.84
CA THR A 199 -14.57 -9.15 -26.12
C THR A 199 -14.44 -10.51 -25.43
N SER A 200 -13.27 -11.14 -25.49
CA SER A 200 -13.02 -12.40 -24.79
C SER A 200 -13.12 -12.24 -23.26
N VAL A 201 -12.56 -11.16 -22.71
CA VAL A 201 -12.61 -10.88 -21.26
C VAL A 201 -14.06 -10.66 -20.79
N PHE A 202 -14.84 -9.80 -21.45
CA PHE A 202 -16.19 -9.47 -21.00
C PHE A 202 -17.19 -10.59 -21.31
N PHE A 203 -17.32 -11.00 -22.57
CA PHE A 203 -18.40 -11.90 -22.98
C PHE A 203 -18.16 -13.34 -22.56
N SER A 204 -16.91 -13.82 -22.60
CA SER A 204 -16.60 -15.21 -22.24
C SER A 204 -16.22 -15.37 -20.77
N ILE A 205 -15.22 -14.62 -20.30
CA ILE A 205 -14.65 -14.83 -18.97
C ILE A 205 -15.57 -14.26 -17.89
N LEU A 206 -15.81 -12.94 -17.90
CA LEU A 206 -16.57 -12.29 -16.82
C LEU A 206 -17.99 -12.84 -16.71
N THR A 207 -18.70 -13.01 -17.82
CA THR A 207 -20.05 -13.61 -17.81
C THR A 207 -20.09 -14.99 -17.15
N SER A 208 -19.06 -15.82 -17.36
CA SER A 208 -18.97 -17.15 -16.74
C SER A 208 -18.73 -17.08 -15.23
N TYR A 209 -17.84 -16.18 -14.77
CA TYR A 209 -17.49 -16.06 -13.35
C TYR A 209 -18.52 -15.26 -12.55
N CYS A 210 -19.24 -14.31 -13.16
CA CYS A 210 -20.34 -13.59 -12.51
C CYS A 210 -21.53 -14.49 -12.15
N LYS A 211 -21.72 -15.60 -12.87
CA LYS A 211 -22.78 -16.59 -12.60
C LYS A 211 -22.44 -17.56 -11.47
N LYS A 212 -21.18 -17.63 -11.02
CA LYS A 212 -20.75 -18.57 -9.98
C LYS A 212 -20.89 -17.92 -8.59
N PRO A 213 -21.47 -18.62 -7.60
CA PRO A 213 -21.47 -18.12 -6.23
C PRO A 213 -20.03 -18.04 -5.72
N PRO A 214 -19.62 -16.94 -5.06
CA PRO A 214 -18.29 -16.81 -4.48
C PRO A 214 -18.14 -17.81 -3.32
N ILE A 215 -17.13 -18.68 -3.40
CA ILE A 215 -16.77 -19.54 -2.27
C ILE A 215 -15.99 -18.68 -1.27
N SER A 216 -16.61 -18.40 -0.12
CA SER A 216 -15.96 -17.67 0.98
C SER A 216 -14.76 -18.45 1.49
N ASN A 217 -13.62 -17.78 1.66
CA ASN A 217 -12.46 -18.31 2.38
C ASN A 217 -12.46 -17.96 3.87
N LEU A 218 -13.59 -17.44 4.38
CA LEU A 218 -13.87 -17.22 5.81
C LEU A 218 -14.95 -18.19 6.28
N THR A 219 -14.77 -18.75 7.47
CA THR A 219 -15.77 -19.58 8.14
C THR A 219 -17.00 -18.76 8.57
N PRO A 220 -18.17 -19.38 8.86
CA PRO A 220 -19.31 -18.67 9.42
C PRO A 220 -18.98 -17.90 10.71
N ALA A 221 -18.16 -18.49 11.58
CA ALA A 221 -17.61 -17.87 12.79
C ALA A 221 -16.81 -16.59 12.47
N GLN A 222 -15.80 -16.70 11.62
CA GLN A 222 -14.96 -15.55 11.23
C GLN A 222 -15.78 -14.44 10.54
N ARG A 223 -16.85 -14.78 9.82
CA ARG A 223 -17.78 -13.79 9.25
C ARG A 223 -18.61 -13.07 10.32
N ARG A 224 -18.99 -13.73 11.42
CA ARG A 224 -19.61 -13.09 12.59
C ARG A 224 -18.61 -12.18 13.29
N GLY A 225 -17.41 -12.68 13.56
CA GLY A 225 -16.31 -11.88 14.16
C GLY A 225 -15.98 -10.62 13.34
N LEU A 226 -16.02 -10.71 12.00
CA LEU A 226 -15.80 -9.53 11.14
C LEU A 226 -16.92 -8.48 11.28
N ARG A 227 -18.16 -8.90 11.54
CA ARG A 227 -19.29 -7.98 11.77
C ARG A 227 -19.17 -7.32 13.13
N GLU A 228 -18.96 -8.11 14.18
CA GLU A 228 -18.72 -7.63 15.55
C GLU A 228 -17.62 -6.56 15.58
N ILE A 229 -16.44 -6.86 15.01
CA ILE A 229 -15.32 -5.91 14.96
C ILE A 229 -15.71 -4.60 14.26
N ARG A 230 -16.51 -4.67 13.19
CA ARG A 230 -16.95 -3.48 12.46
C ARG A 230 -17.99 -2.69 13.24
N GLU A 231 -18.87 -3.36 13.98
CA GLU A 231 -19.87 -2.76 14.84
C GLU A 231 -19.19 -2.02 15.99
N LEU A 232 -18.29 -2.67 16.73
CA LEU A 232 -17.51 -2.05 17.81
C LEU A 232 -16.69 -0.85 17.32
N SER A 233 -16.09 -0.96 16.13
CA SER A 233 -15.35 0.14 15.52
C SER A 233 -16.26 1.29 15.08
N ALA A 234 -17.48 1.01 14.61
CA ALA A 234 -18.45 2.01 14.19
C ALA A 234 -19.08 2.74 15.39
N GLN A 235 -19.31 2.02 16.48
CA GLN A 235 -19.75 2.58 17.77
C GLN A 235 -18.65 3.43 18.43
N GLY A 236 -17.41 3.31 17.97
CA GLY A 236 -16.28 4.08 18.48
C GLY A 236 -15.70 3.54 19.78
N GLU A 237 -15.99 2.28 20.12
CA GLU A 237 -15.51 1.63 21.35
C GLU A 237 -14.03 1.23 21.23
N ILE A 238 -13.63 0.75 20.05
CA ILE A 238 -12.29 0.21 19.82
C ILE A 238 -11.54 0.93 18.69
N LYS A 239 -10.21 0.93 18.81
CA LYS A 239 -9.27 1.19 17.72
C LYS A 239 -8.51 -0.09 17.40
N ILE A 240 -8.35 -0.35 16.10
CA ILE A 240 -7.56 -1.47 15.58
C ILE A 240 -6.35 -0.90 14.85
N SER A 241 -5.18 -1.42 15.17
CA SER A 241 -3.91 -1.10 14.53
C SER A 241 -3.06 -2.35 14.34
N THR A 242 -1.91 -2.22 13.68
CA THR A 242 -0.90 -3.27 13.62
C THR A 242 0.22 -2.97 14.61
N SER A 243 0.81 -4.00 15.21
CA SER A 243 1.92 -3.79 16.13
C SER A 243 3.17 -3.23 15.44
N ASP A 244 4.03 -2.59 16.23
CA ASP A 244 5.24 -1.93 15.74
C ASP A 244 6.28 -2.92 15.15
N LYS A 245 6.45 -4.09 15.78
CA LYS A 245 7.49 -5.08 15.43
C LYS A 245 6.97 -6.53 15.30
N GLY A 246 5.80 -6.85 15.83
CA GLY A 246 5.33 -8.25 15.88
C GLY A 246 4.49 -8.69 14.68
N GLY A 247 3.87 -7.74 13.97
CA GLY A 247 3.03 -7.97 12.78
C GLY A 247 1.58 -8.36 13.07
N GLU A 248 1.20 -8.49 14.34
CA GLU A 248 -0.15 -8.79 14.81
C GLU A 248 -1.09 -7.58 14.76
N PHE A 249 -2.39 -7.86 14.86
CA PHE A 249 -3.36 -6.85 15.21
C PHE A 249 -3.27 -6.47 16.69
N VAL A 250 -3.38 -5.18 16.96
CA VAL A 250 -3.48 -4.59 18.29
C VAL A 250 -4.85 -3.94 18.41
N ILE A 251 -5.62 -4.36 19.40
CA ILE A 251 -6.95 -3.84 19.73
C ILE A 251 -6.85 -3.14 21.07
N ILE A 252 -7.35 -1.92 21.12
CA ILE A 252 -7.32 -1.06 22.30
C ILE A 252 -8.61 -0.24 22.33
N SER A 253 -9.06 0.14 23.53
CA SER A 253 -10.19 1.05 23.63
C SER A 253 -9.84 2.40 23.02
N ARG A 254 -10.82 3.05 22.39
CA ARG A 254 -10.60 4.34 21.74
C ARG A 254 -10.14 5.40 22.72
N GLU A 255 -10.69 5.39 23.93
CA GLU A 255 -10.36 6.31 25.01
C GLU A 255 -8.91 6.18 25.46
N LEU A 256 -8.44 4.96 25.69
CA LEU A 256 -7.06 4.72 26.11
C LEU A 256 -6.06 5.13 25.02
N ASP A 257 -6.34 4.83 23.75
CA ASP A 257 -5.48 5.27 22.65
C ASP A 257 -5.41 6.80 22.52
N MET A 258 -6.54 7.49 22.75
CA MET A 258 -6.57 8.95 22.77
C MET A 258 -5.76 9.51 23.94
N ALA A 259 -5.86 8.91 25.13
CA ALA A 259 -5.09 9.30 26.30
C ALA A 259 -3.59 9.10 26.10
N ILE A 260 -3.18 7.96 25.53
CA ILE A 260 -1.77 7.66 25.19
C ILE A 260 -1.25 8.68 24.17
N THR A 261 -2.03 8.95 23.11
CA THR A 261 -1.59 9.88 22.05
C THR A 261 -1.51 11.31 22.58
N LYS A 262 -2.45 11.72 23.43
CA LYS A 262 -2.42 13.03 24.09
C LYS A 262 -1.17 13.17 24.95
N HIS A 263 -0.87 12.18 25.79
CA HIS A 263 0.33 12.18 26.62
C HIS A 263 1.61 12.26 25.80
N HIS A 264 1.69 11.56 24.67
CA HIS A 264 2.83 11.65 23.75
C HIS A 264 2.99 13.05 23.12
N LEU A 265 1.88 13.78 22.92
CA LEU A 265 1.88 15.15 22.37
C LEU A 265 2.21 16.23 23.41
N GLU A 266 2.23 15.90 24.70
CA GLU A 266 2.61 16.82 25.79
C GLU A 266 4.13 17.09 25.83
N ASP A 267 4.95 16.34 25.07
CA ASP A 267 6.38 16.60 24.95
C ASP A 267 6.65 17.89 24.15
N GLU A 268 6.76 19.01 24.89
CA GLU A 268 7.07 20.33 24.37
C GLU A 268 8.46 20.43 23.72
N THR A 269 9.35 19.47 23.97
CA THR A 269 10.66 19.42 23.31
C THR A 269 10.57 18.90 21.87
N LEU A 270 9.48 18.20 21.53
CA LEU A 270 9.24 17.62 20.21
C LEU A 270 8.13 18.34 19.44
N TYR A 271 7.08 18.78 20.13
CA TYR A 271 5.87 19.32 19.50
C TYR A 271 5.47 20.67 20.07
N ARG A 272 4.80 21.47 19.24
CA ARG A 272 4.06 22.66 19.68
C ARG A 272 2.69 22.73 19.02
N ALA A 273 1.78 23.47 19.63
CA ALA A 273 0.51 23.82 19.00
C ALA A 273 0.73 24.65 17.71
N SER A 274 -0.17 24.47 16.75
CA SER A 274 -0.15 25.13 15.43
C SER A 274 -1.57 25.48 14.99
N SER A 275 -1.74 25.96 13.76
CA SER A 275 -3.03 26.34 13.20
C SER A 275 -3.18 25.97 11.72
N ALA A 276 -4.44 25.92 11.27
CA ALA A 276 -4.78 25.76 9.86
C ALA A 276 -4.19 26.89 8.99
N GLN A 277 -4.08 28.12 9.53
CA GLN A 277 -3.49 29.25 8.83
C GLN A 277 -1.98 29.09 8.66
N GLU A 278 -1.27 28.60 9.70
CA GLU A 278 0.17 28.32 9.60
C GLU A 278 0.43 27.23 8.55
N PHE A 279 -0.35 26.14 8.57
CA PHE A 279 -0.30 25.09 7.56
C PHE A 279 -0.50 25.66 6.15
N ALA A 280 -1.52 26.51 5.98
CA ALA A 280 -1.83 27.10 4.69
C ALA A 280 -0.73 28.02 4.16
N ARG A 281 -0.11 28.81 5.05
CA ARG A 281 1.03 29.67 4.72
C ARG A 281 2.23 28.84 4.26
N GLN A 282 2.55 27.75 4.98
CA GLN A 282 3.70 26.91 4.66
C GLN A 282 3.60 26.23 3.30
N TYR A 283 2.49 25.54 2.98
CA TYR A 283 2.42 24.84 1.71
C TYR A 283 2.38 25.79 0.50
N ARG A 284 1.79 26.99 0.67
CA ARG A 284 1.80 28.02 -0.38
C ARG A 284 3.20 28.53 -0.61
N HIS A 285 3.97 28.75 0.46
CA HIS A 285 5.37 29.13 0.37
C HIS A 285 6.20 28.04 -0.32
N LEU A 286 6.08 26.78 0.10
CA LEU A 286 6.76 25.64 -0.55
C LEU A 286 6.43 25.56 -2.05
N ASN A 287 5.15 25.74 -2.43
CA ASN A 287 4.76 25.75 -3.84
C ASN A 287 5.39 26.92 -4.61
N LYS A 288 5.53 28.09 -3.99
CA LYS A 288 6.20 29.24 -4.62
C LYS A 288 7.68 28.93 -4.88
N VAL A 289 8.39 28.49 -3.84
CA VAL A 289 9.82 28.13 -3.93
C VAL A 289 10.03 27.00 -4.94
N TRP A 290 9.17 25.98 -4.95
CA TRP A 290 9.19 24.91 -5.95
C TRP A 290 9.11 25.45 -7.38
N VAL A 291 8.12 26.29 -7.67
CA VAL A 291 7.90 26.80 -9.03
C VAL A 291 9.07 27.66 -9.50
N GLU A 292 9.60 28.52 -8.63
CA GLU A 292 10.76 29.37 -8.94
C GLU A 292 12.01 28.52 -9.19
N THR A 293 12.28 27.57 -8.29
CA THR A 293 13.47 26.71 -8.35
C THR A 293 13.43 25.76 -9.55
N ALA A 294 12.28 25.16 -9.83
CA ALA A 294 12.10 24.23 -10.95
C ALA A 294 12.19 24.94 -12.32
N LYS A 295 11.71 26.19 -12.43
CA LYS A 295 11.90 27.01 -13.63
C LYS A 295 13.38 27.33 -13.84
N ALA A 296 14.08 27.74 -12.79
CA ALA A 296 15.51 28.02 -12.86
C ALA A 296 16.34 26.78 -13.22
N ALA A 297 15.89 25.59 -12.82
CA ALA A 297 16.50 24.30 -13.20
C ALA A 297 16.12 23.82 -14.62
N GLY A 298 15.33 24.58 -15.39
CA GLY A 298 14.95 24.24 -16.76
C GLY A 298 13.88 23.14 -16.88
N LEU A 299 13.14 22.84 -15.81
CA LEU A 299 12.06 21.83 -15.89
C LEU A 299 10.88 22.34 -16.72
N ASN A 300 10.30 21.45 -17.53
CA ASN A 300 9.13 21.79 -18.34
C ASN A 300 7.89 22.09 -17.48
N LYS A 301 6.97 22.89 -18.03
CA LYS A 301 5.75 23.35 -17.35
C LYS A 301 4.85 22.18 -16.88
N ALA A 302 4.80 21.09 -17.63
CA ALA A 302 3.99 19.91 -17.30
C ALA A 302 4.51 19.23 -16.02
N THR A 303 5.82 19.02 -15.90
CA THR A 303 6.48 18.46 -14.72
C THR A 303 6.28 19.36 -13.51
N ILE A 304 6.50 20.67 -13.66
CA ILE A 304 6.31 21.65 -12.57
C ILE A 304 4.89 21.56 -12.02
N THR A 305 3.90 21.57 -12.90
CA THR A 305 2.47 21.52 -12.54
C THR A 305 2.07 20.18 -11.93
N ARG A 306 2.68 19.08 -12.38
CA ARG A 306 2.43 17.72 -11.88
C ARG A 306 2.95 17.53 -10.46
N LEU A 307 4.10 18.10 -10.13
CA LEU A 307 4.68 18.02 -8.78
C LEU A 307 4.16 19.10 -7.82
N LYS A 308 3.60 20.19 -8.33
CA LYS A 308 2.94 21.22 -7.50
C LYS A 308 1.64 20.70 -6.88
N ASN A 309 1.51 20.82 -5.56
CA ASN A 309 0.31 20.42 -4.82
C ASN A 309 -0.46 21.66 -4.33
N ASP A 310 -1.46 22.11 -5.08
CA ASP A 310 -2.20 23.35 -4.78
C ASP A 310 -3.12 23.23 -3.56
N ARG A 311 -3.56 22.00 -3.22
CA ARG A 311 -4.54 21.74 -2.16
C ARG A 311 -4.16 20.47 -1.38
N PRO A 312 -3.05 20.49 -0.62
CA PRO A 312 -2.63 19.33 0.15
C PRO A 312 -3.59 19.07 1.31
N GLU A 313 -3.89 17.79 1.56
CA GLU A 313 -4.52 17.40 2.82
C GLU A 313 -3.48 17.53 3.95
N CYS A 314 -3.90 17.99 5.12
CA CYS A 314 -3.01 17.98 6.27
C CYS A 314 -2.67 16.53 6.64
N PRO A 315 -1.37 16.19 6.79
CA PRO A 315 -0.97 14.94 7.42
C PRO A 315 -1.62 14.78 8.79
N VAL A 316 -1.84 13.54 9.21
CA VAL A 316 -2.34 13.20 10.55
C VAL A 316 -1.35 12.38 11.32
N LEU A 317 -1.32 12.55 12.64
CA LEU A 317 -0.58 11.67 13.53
C LEU A 317 -1.44 10.46 13.90
N TYR A 318 -0.84 9.28 13.83
CA TYR A 318 -1.34 8.08 14.49
C TYR A 318 -0.18 7.36 15.19
N VAL A 319 -0.48 6.71 16.30
CA VAL A 319 0.52 5.97 17.09
C VAL A 319 0.37 4.48 16.89
N LEU A 320 1.51 3.77 16.87
CA LEU A 320 1.60 2.32 16.96
C LEU A 320 2.13 1.94 18.33
N ILE A 321 1.44 1.04 19.03
CA ILE A 321 1.87 0.56 20.34
C ILE A 321 3.08 -0.37 20.19
N LYS A 322 4.13 -0.14 20.97
CA LYS A 322 5.32 -1.00 21.02
C LYS A 322 5.03 -2.20 21.93
N THR A 323 4.20 -3.14 21.46
CA THR A 323 3.78 -4.33 22.22
C THR A 323 4.95 -5.13 22.80
N HIS A 324 6.07 -5.20 22.10
CA HIS A 324 7.32 -5.84 22.55
C HIS A 324 8.03 -5.17 23.75
N LYS A 325 7.59 -3.99 24.17
CA LYS A 325 8.10 -3.29 25.36
C LYS A 325 7.11 -3.32 26.52
N LEU A 326 5.94 -3.94 26.35
CA LEU A 326 4.94 -4.08 27.40
C LEU A 326 5.27 -5.28 28.28
N SER A 327 5.10 -5.10 29.59
CA SER A 327 5.05 -6.23 30.52
C SER A 327 3.66 -6.89 30.44
N PRO A 328 3.50 -8.15 30.86
CA PRO A 328 2.19 -8.79 30.92
C PRO A 328 1.17 -8.01 31.77
N ALA A 329 1.61 -7.37 32.85
CA ALA A 329 0.76 -6.50 33.69
C ALA A 329 0.34 -5.19 32.98
N ALA A 330 1.17 -4.67 32.07
CA ALA A 330 0.84 -3.46 31.31
C ALA A 330 -0.26 -3.69 30.26
N LEU A 331 -0.54 -4.94 29.87
CA LEU A 331 -1.64 -5.24 28.94
C LEU A 331 -3.02 -4.91 29.53
N THR A 332 -3.17 -4.93 30.85
CA THR A 332 -4.40 -4.58 31.56
C THR A 332 -4.35 -3.17 32.16
N SER A 333 -3.23 -2.45 32.02
CA SER A 333 -3.09 -1.09 32.53
C SER A 333 -3.99 -0.11 31.78
N LYS A 334 -4.55 0.85 32.53
CA LYS A 334 -5.29 2.00 32.00
C LYS A 334 -4.46 3.29 32.04
N ASP A 335 -3.24 3.25 32.57
CA ASP A 335 -2.38 4.43 32.64
C ASP A 335 -1.67 4.65 31.29
N PRO A 336 -1.91 5.78 30.59
CA PRO A 336 -1.24 6.07 29.33
C PRO A 336 0.29 6.14 29.42
N ARG A 337 0.87 6.36 30.61
CA ARG A 337 2.32 6.45 30.83
C ARG A 337 3.05 5.11 30.70
N ASP A 338 2.33 4.00 30.85
CA ASP A 338 2.89 2.65 30.73
C ASP A 338 3.17 2.26 29.27
N PHE A 339 2.61 3.00 28.31
CA PHE A 339 2.64 2.64 26.90
C PHE A 339 3.70 3.43 26.12
N LYS A 340 4.73 2.71 25.65
CA LYS A 340 5.67 3.26 24.66
C LYS A 340 5.08 3.16 23.26
N VAL A 341 5.14 4.25 22.50
CA VAL A 341 4.58 4.30 21.14
C VAL A 341 5.62 4.62 20.06
N ARG A 342 5.26 4.33 18.80
CA ARG A 342 5.91 4.87 17.60
C ARG A 342 4.93 5.85 16.93
N PRO A 343 5.22 7.16 16.95
CA PRO A 343 4.40 8.14 16.24
C PRO A 343 4.64 8.04 14.73
N ILE A 344 3.59 8.06 13.93
CA ILE A 344 3.66 8.12 12.47
C ILE A 344 2.82 9.27 11.96
N ILE A 345 3.44 10.15 11.18
CA ILE A 345 2.78 11.21 10.43
C ILE A 345 2.42 10.64 9.05
N SER A 346 1.13 10.62 8.72
CA SER A 346 0.66 10.01 7.48
C SER A 346 1.23 10.68 6.23
N VAL A 347 1.46 9.84 5.22
CA VAL A 347 1.88 10.27 3.88
C VAL A 347 0.74 11.03 3.20
N GLY A 348 1.06 11.94 2.28
CA GLY A 348 0.05 12.70 1.51
C GLY A 348 -0.10 14.17 1.90
N GLY A 349 0.99 14.79 2.36
CA GLY A 349 1.04 16.21 2.71
C GLY A 349 1.52 17.14 1.59
N PRO A 350 1.85 18.40 1.93
CA PRO A 350 2.34 19.40 0.98
C PRO A 350 3.68 19.02 0.33
N THR A 351 4.51 18.26 1.03
CA THR A 351 5.85 17.89 0.60
C THR A 351 5.91 16.64 -0.27
N ASP A 352 4.87 15.79 -0.28
CA ASP A 352 4.94 14.41 -0.78
C ASP A 352 5.54 14.30 -2.19
N ARG A 353 5.08 15.17 -3.11
CA ARG A 353 5.49 15.16 -4.52
C ARG A 353 6.91 15.68 -4.74
N ILE A 354 7.28 16.75 -4.03
CA ILE A 354 8.62 17.35 -4.11
C ILE A 354 9.64 16.44 -3.42
N SER A 355 9.29 15.90 -2.25
CA SER A 355 10.08 14.92 -1.52
C SER A 355 10.33 13.64 -2.32
N TRP A 356 9.40 13.21 -3.18
CA TRP A 356 9.67 12.11 -4.12
C TRP A 356 10.82 12.44 -5.07
N LEU A 357 10.80 13.63 -5.68
CA LEU A 357 11.86 14.04 -6.61
C LEU A 357 13.20 14.20 -5.90
N LEU A 358 13.21 14.84 -4.74
CA LEU A 358 14.41 14.94 -3.91
C LEU A 358 14.93 13.56 -3.53
N ASN A 359 14.05 12.61 -3.21
CA ASN A 359 14.49 11.26 -2.90
C ASN A 359 15.09 10.52 -4.12
N VAL A 360 14.60 10.78 -5.34
CA VAL A 360 15.23 10.29 -6.58
C VAL A 360 16.66 10.82 -6.73
N ILE A 361 16.88 12.10 -6.42
CA ILE A 361 18.20 12.75 -6.49
C ILE A 361 19.13 12.25 -5.39
N LEU A 362 18.62 12.11 -4.16
CA LEU A 362 19.44 11.88 -2.97
C LEU A 362 19.65 10.40 -2.63
N SER A 363 18.73 9.49 -2.95
CA SER A 363 18.89 8.06 -2.65
C SER A 363 20.18 7.44 -3.23
N PRO A 364 20.64 7.82 -4.44
CA PRO A 364 21.92 7.35 -4.95
C PRO A 364 23.13 7.72 -4.08
N LEU A 365 23.08 8.83 -3.32
CA LEU A 365 24.17 9.24 -2.41
C LEU A 365 24.48 8.18 -1.37
N LEU A 366 23.46 7.42 -0.95
CA LEU A 366 23.60 6.38 0.07
C LEU A 366 24.55 5.25 -0.36
N LYS A 367 25.11 5.27 -1.58
CA LYS A 367 26.14 4.31 -2.04
C LYS A 367 27.52 4.68 -1.54
N HIS A 368 27.71 5.96 -1.20
CA HIS A 368 28.95 6.52 -0.71
C HIS A 368 29.05 6.50 0.81
N VAL A 369 28.01 6.05 1.52
CA VAL A 369 28.04 5.86 2.98
C VAL A 369 28.57 4.45 3.28
N PRO A 370 29.84 4.28 3.71
CA PRO A 370 30.47 2.97 3.74
C PRO A 370 29.83 2.02 4.76
N ALA A 371 29.46 2.52 5.94
CA ALA A 371 28.87 1.68 6.98
C ALA A 371 27.45 1.20 6.64
N HIS A 372 26.73 1.91 5.76
CA HIS A 372 25.33 1.62 5.47
C HIS A 372 25.17 0.30 4.71
N LEU A 373 24.45 -0.64 5.32
CA LEU A 373 24.14 -1.94 4.74
C LEU A 373 23.05 -1.83 3.68
N ARG A 374 23.37 -2.29 2.47
CA ARG A 374 22.38 -2.59 1.42
C ARG A 374 22.09 -4.09 1.37
N THR A 375 21.05 -4.47 0.63
CA THR A 375 20.54 -5.84 0.62
C THR A 375 21.64 -6.87 0.34
N ASN A 376 21.82 -7.83 1.26
CA ASN A 376 22.80 -8.94 1.27
C ASN A 376 24.26 -8.60 1.62
N MET A 377 24.63 -7.34 1.82
CA MET A 377 26.04 -6.96 2.08
C MET A 377 26.55 -7.45 3.44
N PHE A 378 25.68 -7.64 4.43
CA PHE A 378 26.08 -7.97 5.79
C PHE A 378 26.86 -9.29 5.86
N LEU A 379 26.31 -10.38 5.32
CA LEU A 379 26.96 -11.69 5.36
C LEU A 379 28.27 -11.71 4.57
N GLU A 380 28.38 -10.92 3.50
CA GLU A 380 29.62 -10.80 2.71
C GLU A 380 30.70 -10.07 3.52
N ARG A 381 30.35 -8.94 4.15
CA ARG A 381 31.27 -8.19 5.01
C ARG A 381 31.69 -8.97 6.25
N LEU A 382 30.75 -9.68 6.88
CA LEU A 382 31.03 -10.51 8.05
C LEU A 382 31.99 -11.67 7.72
N ARG A 383 31.86 -12.29 6.54
CA ARG A 383 32.80 -13.34 6.08
C ARG A 383 34.17 -12.79 5.70
N ALA A 384 34.23 -11.54 5.24
CA ALA A 384 35.49 -10.87 4.92
C ALA A 384 36.20 -10.30 6.15
N ALA A 385 35.47 -10.08 7.25
CA ALA A 385 36.02 -9.63 8.51
C ALA A 385 36.95 -10.69 9.09
N ARG A 386 38.15 -10.27 9.53
CA ARG A 386 39.05 -11.14 10.28
C ARG A 386 38.53 -11.26 11.70
N VAL A 387 38.26 -12.49 12.14
CA VAL A 387 37.78 -12.78 13.49
C VAL A 387 38.89 -13.55 14.18
N ASP A 388 39.67 -12.87 15.00
CA ASP A 388 40.76 -13.47 15.78
C ASP A 388 40.20 -14.19 17.02
N ASN A 389 41.05 -14.93 17.73
CA ASN A 389 40.64 -15.76 18.88
C ASN A 389 40.02 -14.97 20.04
N GLU A 390 40.34 -13.68 20.17
CA GLU A 390 39.90 -12.80 21.27
C GLU A 390 39.01 -11.63 20.81
N CYS A 391 38.30 -11.74 19.67
CA CYS A 391 37.44 -10.65 19.21
C CYS A 391 36.25 -10.38 20.15
N ALA A 392 35.84 -9.11 20.23
CA ALA A 392 34.62 -8.70 20.90
C ALA A 392 33.58 -8.21 19.88
N THR A 393 32.32 -8.61 20.06
CA THR A 393 31.22 -8.31 19.12
C THR A 393 29.99 -7.85 19.88
N GLU A 394 29.49 -6.66 19.54
CA GLU A 394 28.27 -6.09 20.14
C GLU A 394 27.38 -5.45 19.06
N SER A 395 26.08 -5.36 19.38
CA SER A 395 25.11 -4.61 18.57
C SER A 395 24.75 -3.33 19.29
N PHE A 396 24.76 -2.18 18.60
CA PHE A 396 24.31 -0.90 19.15
C PHE A 396 23.01 -0.46 18.47
N ASP A 397 21.99 -0.12 19.27
CA ASP A 397 20.70 0.41 18.83
C ASP A 397 20.60 1.91 19.13
N VAL A 398 20.21 2.71 18.14
CA VAL A 398 19.98 4.14 18.34
C VAL A 398 18.60 4.38 18.94
N THR A 399 18.56 5.03 20.11
CA THR A 399 17.30 5.36 20.78
C THR A 399 16.53 6.42 20.01
N SER A 400 15.36 6.04 19.49
CA SER A 400 14.40 6.96 18.85
C SER A 400 15.03 7.85 17.76
N LEU A 401 15.84 7.25 16.88
CA LEU A 401 16.64 7.94 15.85
C LEU A 401 15.92 9.14 15.21
N TYR A 402 14.78 8.93 14.56
CA TYR A 402 14.12 9.98 13.79
C TYR A 402 13.74 11.21 14.62
N THR A 403 13.23 11.06 15.85
CA THR A 403 12.83 12.21 16.68
C THR A 403 14.03 12.97 17.26
N ASN A 404 15.22 12.36 17.24
CA ASN A 404 16.44 12.89 17.85
C ASN A 404 17.47 13.43 16.84
N VAL A 405 17.26 13.21 15.54
CA VAL A 405 18.10 13.78 14.48
C VAL A 405 17.94 15.31 14.44
N SER A 406 19.06 16.05 14.42
CA SER A 406 19.01 17.50 14.14
C SER A 406 18.81 17.72 12.64
N ASN A 407 17.84 18.58 12.30
CA ASN A 407 17.55 18.91 10.91
C ASN A 407 18.73 19.62 10.26
N GLU A 408 19.37 20.55 10.99
CA GLU A 408 20.52 21.34 10.56
C GLU A 408 21.71 20.43 10.28
N ALA A 409 22.05 19.54 11.22
CA ALA A 409 23.14 18.58 11.04
C ALA A 409 22.88 17.59 9.90
N ALA A 410 21.63 17.16 9.71
CA ALA A 410 21.25 16.30 8.59
C ALA A 410 21.37 17.02 7.23
N LEU A 411 20.96 18.29 7.16
CA LEU A 411 21.15 19.13 5.97
C LEU A 411 22.64 19.32 5.66
N GLN A 412 23.45 19.59 6.68
CA GLN A 412 24.89 19.75 6.52
C GLN A 412 25.56 18.46 6.00
N ALA A 413 25.19 17.30 6.56
CA ALA A 413 25.70 16.00 6.09
C ALA A 413 25.34 15.74 4.61
N ILE A 414 24.13 16.09 4.17
CA ILE A 414 23.75 15.96 2.75
C ILE A 414 24.52 16.94 1.87
N PHE A 415 24.73 18.17 2.32
CA PHE A 415 25.48 19.17 1.56
C PHE A 415 26.92 18.71 1.29
N GLU A 416 27.59 18.16 2.29
CA GLU A 416 28.95 17.63 2.16
C GLU A 416 28.99 16.42 1.23
N LEU A 417 28.08 15.45 1.42
CA LEU A 417 27.98 14.28 0.53
C LEU A 417 27.70 14.67 -0.93
N LEU A 418 26.84 15.68 -1.16
CA LEU A 418 26.61 16.23 -2.49
C LEU A 418 27.86 16.89 -3.04
N SER A 419 28.54 17.73 -2.25
CA SER A 419 29.73 18.46 -2.68
C SER A 419 30.84 17.50 -3.10
N GLU A 420 31.06 16.41 -2.37
CA GLU A 420 32.06 15.39 -2.68
C GLU A 420 31.69 14.54 -3.90
N ASN A 421 30.40 14.26 -4.13
CA ASN A 421 29.96 13.21 -5.07
C ASN A 421 29.10 13.71 -6.24
N HIS A 422 28.86 15.03 -6.39
CA HIS A 422 27.94 15.60 -7.39
C HIS A 422 28.27 15.21 -8.83
N THR A 423 29.55 15.01 -9.17
CA THR A 423 29.99 14.58 -10.51
C THR A 423 29.46 13.20 -10.91
N SER A 424 29.15 12.35 -9.92
CA SER A 424 28.66 10.99 -10.12
C SER A 424 27.13 10.87 -10.12
N LEU A 425 26.40 11.99 -10.02
CA LEU A 425 24.97 12.05 -9.80
C LEU A 425 24.24 12.81 -10.89
N THR A 426 23.01 12.38 -11.18
CA THR A 426 22.11 13.13 -12.06
C THR A 426 21.24 14.06 -11.21
N LEU A 427 21.58 15.35 -11.21
CA LEU A 427 20.79 16.38 -10.51
C LEU A 427 19.59 16.88 -11.33
N HIS A 428 19.33 16.31 -12.52
CA HIS A 428 18.17 16.64 -13.37
C HIS A 428 17.97 18.15 -13.63
N GLY A 429 19.06 18.89 -13.82
CA GLY A 429 19.05 20.33 -14.08
C GLY A 429 19.14 21.20 -12.83
N PHE A 430 19.03 20.63 -11.63
CA PHE A 430 19.22 21.37 -10.39
C PHE A 430 20.71 21.54 -10.04
N ILE A 431 21.05 22.66 -9.40
CA ILE A 431 22.33 22.84 -8.71
C ILE A 431 22.20 22.48 -7.21
N ILE A 432 23.33 22.19 -6.54
CA ILE A 432 23.35 21.79 -5.12
C ILE A 432 22.55 22.76 -4.24
N ARG A 433 22.76 24.08 -4.42
CA ARG A 433 22.03 25.12 -3.66
C ARG A 433 20.50 25.01 -3.79
N GLN A 434 20.01 24.68 -4.98
CA GLN A 434 18.58 24.53 -5.24
C GLN A 434 18.01 23.27 -4.58
N VAL A 435 18.76 22.17 -4.63
CA VAL A 435 18.40 20.92 -3.93
C VAL A 435 18.33 21.16 -2.43
N MET A 436 19.34 21.81 -1.85
CA MET A 436 19.39 22.13 -0.42
C MET A 436 18.25 23.07 0.01
N MET A 437 17.93 24.08 -0.79
CA MET A 437 16.81 24.98 -0.52
C MET A 437 15.47 24.23 -0.47
N LEU A 438 15.20 23.37 -1.47
CA LEU A 438 13.97 22.58 -1.48
C LEU A 438 13.91 21.58 -0.32
N LEU A 439 15.05 21.02 0.08
CA LEU A 439 15.17 20.09 1.20
C LEU A 439 14.83 20.77 2.53
N ASP A 440 15.41 21.95 2.78
CA ASP A 440 15.12 22.77 3.97
C ASP A 440 13.63 23.18 4.02
N GLU A 441 13.07 23.64 2.91
CA GLU A 441 11.64 23.99 2.83
C GLU A 441 10.72 22.78 3.05
N CYS A 442 11.12 21.58 2.62
CA CYS A 442 10.38 20.36 2.94
C CYS A 442 10.40 20.04 4.43
N LEU A 443 11.53 20.21 5.12
CA LEU A 443 11.66 19.94 6.55
C LEU A 443 10.89 20.96 7.40
N LYS A 444 10.79 22.22 6.96
CA LYS A 444 9.95 23.24 7.62
C LYS A 444 8.46 22.88 7.60
N CYS A 445 8.01 22.10 6.61
CA CYS A 445 6.63 21.63 6.48
C CYS A 445 6.35 20.41 7.38
N ALA A 446 6.43 20.62 8.68
CA ALA A 446 6.26 19.58 9.72
C ALA A 446 4.95 19.73 10.53
N ILE A 447 3.92 20.34 9.92
CA ILE A 447 2.59 20.47 10.55
C ILE A 447 1.74 19.25 10.24
N PHE A 448 1.06 18.74 11.27
CA PHE A 448 0.11 17.65 11.19
C PHE A 448 -1.11 17.93 12.07
N ARG A 449 -2.15 17.11 11.93
CA ARG A 449 -3.38 17.17 12.70
C ARG A 449 -3.56 15.92 13.56
N TRP A 450 -4.15 16.09 14.73
CA TRP A 450 -4.65 14.99 15.54
C TRP A 450 -5.90 15.44 16.31
N SER A 451 -6.95 14.63 16.26
CA SER A 451 -8.23 14.91 16.93
C SER A 451 -8.78 16.32 16.63
N GLY A 452 -8.61 16.79 15.38
CA GLY A 452 -9.06 18.12 14.95
C GLY A 452 -8.11 19.28 15.29
N HIS A 453 -7.10 19.08 16.13
CA HIS A 453 -6.12 20.10 16.52
C HIS A 453 -4.85 20.03 15.66
N TYR A 454 -4.25 21.20 15.40
CA TYR A 454 -3.02 21.30 14.61
C TYR A 454 -1.79 21.35 15.53
N TYR A 455 -0.78 20.58 15.16
CA TYR A 455 0.50 20.50 15.86
C TYR A 455 1.63 20.66 14.85
N ARG A 456 2.78 21.11 15.34
CA ARG A 456 4.02 21.18 14.58
C ARG A 456 5.09 20.39 15.30
N GLN A 457 5.76 19.49 14.58
CA GLN A 457 7.00 18.90 15.07
C GLN A 457 8.14 19.91 14.91
N ILE A 458 8.81 20.23 16.01
CA ILE A 458 9.88 21.25 16.05
C ILE A 458 11.28 20.62 16.06
N ARG A 459 11.41 19.36 16.49
CA ARG A 459 12.67 18.61 16.51
C ARG A 459 12.51 17.25 15.86
N GLY A 460 13.57 16.79 15.19
CA GLY A 460 13.60 15.50 14.55
C GLY A 460 12.94 15.48 13.17
N LEU A 461 13.10 14.35 12.52
CA LEU A 461 12.49 13.98 11.26
C LEU A 461 11.13 13.34 11.52
N ALA A 462 10.10 13.81 10.82
CA ALA A 462 8.77 13.24 10.89
C ALA A 462 8.75 11.82 10.32
N MET A 463 8.47 10.83 11.18
CA MET A 463 8.33 9.43 10.77
C MET A 463 7.15 9.30 9.81
N GLY A 464 7.42 8.93 8.56
CA GLY A 464 6.41 8.87 7.48
C GLY A 464 6.71 9.83 6.32
N GLN A 465 7.56 10.83 6.52
CA GLN A 465 8.08 11.63 5.41
C GLN A 465 9.04 10.80 4.54
N ARG A 466 8.96 10.97 3.20
CA ARG A 466 9.79 10.22 2.25
C ARG A 466 11.29 10.47 2.39
N LEU A 467 11.67 11.66 2.88
CA LEU A 467 13.06 12.08 3.02
C LEU A 467 13.71 11.62 4.33
N ALA A 468 12.89 11.27 5.32
CA ALA A 468 13.39 10.96 6.66
C ALA A 468 14.45 9.84 6.67
N PRO A 469 14.28 8.70 5.97
CA PRO A 469 15.30 7.64 5.96
C PRO A 469 16.63 8.10 5.36
N THR A 470 16.59 8.80 4.22
CA THR A 470 17.77 9.29 3.50
C THR A 470 18.54 10.29 4.36
N LEU A 471 17.83 11.21 5.02
CA LEU A 471 18.42 12.19 5.94
C LEU A 471 19.00 11.55 7.19
N ALA A 472 18.30 10.58 7.78
CA ALA A 472 18.78 9.87 8.95
C ALA A 472 20.07 9.08 8.64
N ILE A 473 20.15 8.42 7.48
CA ILE A 473 21.36 7.68 7.08
C ILE A 473 22.54 8.63 6.85
N ALA A 474 22.32 9.77 6.17
CA ALA A 474 23.35 10.77 5.95
C ALA A 474 23.83 11.41 7.26
N PHE A 475 22.92 11.80 8.15
CA PHE A 475 23.26 12.30 9.48
C PHE A 475 24.10 11.28 10.26
N MET A 476 23.67 10.01 10.29
CA MET A 476 24.41 8.95 10.97
C MET A 476 25.79 8.69 10.37
N SER A 477 25.99 9.00 9.07
CA SER A 477 27.32 8.90 8.45
C SER A 477 28.34 9.84 9.06
N LYS A 478 27.90 10.98 9.63
CA LYS A 478 28.77 11.90 10.38
C LYS A 478 29.00 11.44 11.81
N VAL A 479 27.96 10.95 12.47
CA VAL A 479 28.05 10.40 13.83
C VAL A 479 29.02 9.22 13.89
N GLU A 480 29.11 8.39 12.84
CA GLU A 480 29.97 7.21 12.83
C GLU A 480 31.42 7.48 12.41
N GLN A 481 31.76 8.65 11.87
CA GLN A 481 33.12 8.92 11.34
C GLN A 481 34.26 8.64 12.34
N PRO A 482 34.20 9.10 13.61
CA PRO A 482 35.30 8.89 14.56
C PRO A 482 35.53 7.41 14.89
N VAL A 483 34.50 6.57 14.73
CA VAL A 483 34.60 5.12 14.91
C VAL A 483 35.15 4.45 13.66
N LEU A 484 34.78 4.92 12.47
CA LEU A 484 35.29 4.39 11.20
C LEU A 484 36.78 4.65 10.97
N GLU A 485 37.36 5.66 11.62
CA GLU A 485 38.81 5.94 11.58
C GLU A 485 39.64 4.96 12.43
N ARG A 486 38.99 4.13 13.26
CA ARG A 486 39.66 3.12 14.09
C ARG A 486 39.87 1.82 13.32
N ASN A 487 40.84 1.02 13.78
CA ASN A 487 41.13 -0.29 13.19
C ASN A 487 40.14 -1.36 13.66
N LEU A 488 38.91 -1.30 13.15
CA LEU A 488 37.84 -2.25 13.46
C LEU A 488 37.87 -3.43 12.48
N PHE A 489 37.54 -4.62 12.96
CA PHE A 489 37.35 -5.78 12.08
C PHE A 489 36.07 -5.65 11.25
N LEU A 490 35.01 -5.08 11.83
CA LEU A 490 33.77 -4.79 11.14
C LEU A 490 33.03 -3.63 11.82
N TYR A 491 32.55 -2.69 11.00
CA TYR A 491 31.48 -1.78 11.40
C TYR A 491 30.44 -1.73 10.28
N CYS A 492 29.18 -2.01 10.64
CA CYS A 492 28.09 -1.93 9.67
C CYS A 492 26.78 -1.52 10.34
N ARG A 493 25.93 -0.83 9.58
CA ARG A 493 24.70 -0.24 10.10
C ARG A 493 23.53 -0.41 9.14
N TYR A 494 22.41 -0.86 9.67
CA TYR A 494 21.13 -0.84 8.99
C TYR A 494 20.22 0.19 9.66
N ILE A 495 20.25 1.42 9.14
CA ILE A 495 19.52 2.57 9.69
C ILE A 495 19.94 2.87 11.14
N ASP A 496 19.25 2.31 12.13
CA ASP A 496 19.43 2.46 13.58
C ASP A 496 20.19 1.29 14.22
N ASP A 497 20.13 0.09 13.64
CA ASP A 497 20.83 -1.10 14.14
C ASP A 497 22.30 -1.11 13.64
N CYS A 498 23.28 -1.07 14.54
CA CYS A 498 24.71 -1.17 14.24
C CYS A 498 25.30 -2.50 14.74
N CYS A 499 26.19 -3.11 13.97
CA CYS A 499 26.97 -4.28 14.38
C CYS A 499 28.46 -3.95 14.26
N ILE A 500 29.17 -4.18 15.36
CA ILE A 500 30.59 -3.84 15.51
C ILE A 500 31.36 -5.06 15.99
N VAL A 501 32.51 -5.30 15.36
CA VAL A 501 33.46 -6.34 15.74
C VAL A 501 34.84 -5.68 15.89
N CYS A 502 35.45 -5.84 17.06
CA CYS A 502 36.75 -5.28 17.43
C CYS A 502 37.70 -6.36 17.94
N SER A 503 38.95 -5.98 18.15
CA SER A 503 39.96 -6.87 18.73
C SER A 503 39.76 -7.09 20.23
N THR A 504 39.24 -6.09 20.96
CA THR A 504 39.05 -6.19 22.42
C THR A 504 37.75 -5.52 22.88
N GLN A 505 37.28 -5.90 24.08
CA GLN A 505 36.14 -5.25 24.73
C GLN A 505 36.41 -3.76 25.02
N PHE A 506 37.63 -3.41 25.39
CA PHE A 506 38.03 -2.02 25.66
C PHE A 506 37.87 -1.12 24.43
N GLU A 507 38.22 -1.63 23.23
CA GLU A 507 37.99 -0.90 21.98
C GLU A 507 36.49 -0.69 21.71
N LEU A 508 35.66 -1.70 21.97
CA LEU A 508 34.20 -1.56 21.85
C LEU A 508 33.64 -0.52 22.81
N ASP A 509 34.10 -0.52 24.07
CA ASP A 509 33.69 0.46 25.08
C ASP A 509 34.07 1.87 24.63
N THR A 510 35.28 2.03 24.12
CA THR A 510 35.74 3.32 23.55
C THR A 510 34.88 3.74 22.36
N CYS A 511 34.53 2.83 21.45
CA CYS A 511 33.65 3.13 20.32
C CYS A 511 32.25 3.54 20.79
N PHE A 512 31.71 2.87 21.80
CA PHE A 512 30.42 3.22 22.39
C PHE A 512 30.43 4.62 22.99
N ASP A 513 31.48 4.98 23.70
CA ASP A 513 31.62 6.30 24.32
C ASP A 513 31.77 7.39 23.27
N LEU A 514 32.62 7.17 22.26
CA LEU A 514 32.79 8.08 21.13
C LEU A 514 31.45 8.37 20.44
N LEU A 515 30.65 7.33 20.13
CA LEU A 515 29.35 7.49 19.48
C LEU A 515 28.36 8.31 20.33
N ASN A 516 28.34 8.08 21.64
CA ASN A 516 27.45 8.79 22.56
C ASN A 516 27.87 10.24 22.85
N GLN A 517 29.11 10.63 22.51
CA GLN A 517 29.64 11.98 22.62
C GLN A 517 29.35 12.85 21.39
N GLN A 518 29.04 12.26 20.23
CA GLN A 518 28.91 13.00 18.96
C GLN A 518 27.70 13.94 18.91
N SER A 519 26.65 13.66 19.68
CA SER A 519 25.43 14.47 19.66
C SER A 519 24.73 14.46 21.00
N PRO A 520 24.15 15.60 21.42
CA PRO A 520 23.45 15.70 22.70
C PRO A 520 22.19 14.82 22.76
N HIS A 521 21.52 14.61 21.63
CA HIS A 521 20.21 13.94 21.58
C HIS A 521 20.25 12.51 21.05
N ILE A 522 21.32 12.11 20.37
CA ILE A 522 21.49 10.74 19.87
C ILE A 522 22.19 9.92 20.94
N LYS A 523 21.54 8.84 21.37
CA LYS A 523 22.06 7.91 22.36
C LYS A 523 21.98 6.48 21.85
N PHE A 524 23.06 5.74 22.07
CA PHE A 524 23.19 4.34 21.70
C PHE A 524 22.98 3.47 22.94
N ILE A 525 22.27 2.36 22.74
CA ILE A 525 22.14 1.30 23.74
C ILE A 525 22.87 0.08 23.18
N ARG A 526 23.59 -0.63 24.05
CA ARG A 526 24.33 -1.83 23.67
C ARG A 526 23.56 -3.11 23.97
N GLU A 527 23.58 -4.04 23.04
CA GLU A 527 23.12 -5.41 23.18
C GLU A 527 24.34 -6.33 23.09
N LYS A 528 24.60 -7.05 24.18
CA LYS A 528 25.69 -8.01 24.28
C LYS A 528 25.24 -9.40 23.82
N PRO A 529 26.16 -10.23 23.29
CA PRO A 529 25.86 -11.62 22.94
C PRO A 529 25.31 -12.39 24.16
N ARG A 530 24.29 -13.21 23.94
CA ARG A 530 23.80 -14.20 24.93
C ARG A 530 24.20 -15.58 24.46
N ASP A 531 24.80 -16.38 25.32
CA ASP A 531 25.36 -17.69 24.97
C ASP A 531 26.31 -17.63 23.76
N SER A 532 27.09 -16.54 23.67
CA SER A 532 27.98 -16.23 22.54
C SER A 532 27.29 -15.96 21.19
N TRP A 533 25.97 -15.78 21.17
CA TRP A 533 25.20 -15.42 19.98
C TRP A 533 24.67 -13.98 20.08
N LEU A 534 24.96 -13.17 19.05
CA LEU A 534 24.44 -11.82 18.89
C LEU A 534 23.34 -11.79 17.83
N PRO A 535 22.11 -11.36 18.16
CA PRO A 535 21.09 -11.10 17.17
C PRO A 535 21.39 -9.80 16.40
N PHE A 536 21.42 -9.86 15.07
CA PHE A 536 21.50 -8.68 14.21
C PHE A 536 20.65 -8.87 12.95
N LEU A 537 19.70 -7.96 12.72
CA LEU A 537 18.69 -8.08 11.66
C LEU A 537 17.91 -9.40 11.71
N ASN A 538 18.05 -10.25 10.69
CA ASN A 538 17.43 -11.56 10.56
C ASN A 538 18.46 -12.71 10.73
N VAL A 539 19.60 -12.43 11.35
CA VAL A 539 20.71 -13.35 11.55
C VAL A 539 21.10 -13.36 13.03
N GLN A 540 21.51 -14.52 13.53
CA GLN A 540 22.27 -14.62 14.77
C GLN A 540 23.71 -14.93 14.40
N VAL A 541 24.64 -14.17 14.98
CA VAL A 541 26.07 -14.22 14.70
C VAL A 541 26.79 -14.76 15.93
N TYR A 542 27.66 -15.74 15.71
CA TYR A 542 28.59 -16.27 16.71
C TYR A 542 29.99 -15.94 16.25
N THR A 543 30.75 -15.26 17.11
CA THR A 543 32.16 -14.91 16.90
C THR A 543 32.91 -15.32 18.16
N SER A 544 33.51 -16.50 18.15
CA SER A 544 34.34 -16.96 19.27
C SER A 544 35.30 -18.04 18.80
N LYS A 545 36.51 -18.09 19.38
CA LYS A 545 37.58 -19.05 19.06
C LYS A 545 38.01 -19.02 17.59
N GLY A 546 38.04 -17.83 16.96
CA GLY A 546 38.40 -17.67 15.56
C GLY A 546 37.36 -18.20 14.56
N GLU A 547 36.19 -18.66 15.03
CA GLU A 547 35.11 -19.12 14.16
C GLU A 547 33.99 -18.08 14.08
N CYS A 548 33.55 -17.79 12.85
CA CYS A 548 32.35 -17.01 12.59
C CYS A 548 31.22 -17.93 12.10
N LYS A 549 30.20 -18.15 12.94
CA LYS A 549 29.00 -18.91 12.59
C LYS A 549 27.78 -18.01 12.49
N THR A 550 26.85 -18.36 11.59
CA THR A 550 25.62 -17.60 11.38
C THR A 550 24.43 -18.54 11.22
N LYS A 551 23.31 -18.16 11.84
CA LYS A 551 22.04 -18.89 11.72
C LYS A 551 20.86 -17.95 11.51
N TRP A 552 19.78 -18.47 10.93
CA TRP A 552 18.59 -17.66 10.67
C TRP A 552 17.90 -17.32 11.98
N TYR A 553 17.61 -16.05 12.20
CA TYR A 553 17.04 -15.56 13.45
C TYR A 553 15.71 -14.85 13.22
N ARG A 554 14.77 -15.08 14.15
CA ARG A 554 13.49 -14.38 14.26
C ARG A 554 13.42 -13.78 15.65
N LYS A 555 13.22 -12.45 15.73
CA LYS A 555 13.07 -11.74 17.00
C LYS A 555 11.91 -12.37 17.80
N PRO A 556 12.03 -12.57 19.13
CA PRO A 556 10.96 -13.11 19.97
C PRO A 556 9.63 -12.35 19.87
N SER A 557 9.70 -11.05 19.59
CA SER A 557 8.53 -10.20 19.38
C SER A 557 7.77 -10.48 18.08
N SER A 558 8.40 -11.11 17.08
CA SER A 558 7.77 -11.44 15.80
C SER A 558 6.81 -12.61 15.95
N LYS A 559 5.53 -12.40 15.63
CA LYS A 559 4.51 -13.46 15.58
C LYS A 559 4.60 -14.35 14.34
N ASN A 560 5.58 -14.09 13.47
CA ASN A 560 5.84 -14.85 12.24
C ASN A 560 4.60 -14.98 11.33
N ILE A 561 3.78 -13.93 11.30
CA ILE A 561 2.57 -13.85 10.47
C ILE A 561 2.97 -13.68 9.00
N LEU A 562 2.58 -14.63 8.17
CA LEU A 562 2.71 -14.58 6.71
C LEU A 562 1.33 -14.37 6.09
N VAL A 563 1.28 -14.23 4.76
CA VAL A 563 0.01 -14.40 4.03
C VAL A 563 -0.48 -15.82 4.28
N HIS A 564 -1.63 -15.95 4.96
CA HIS A 564 -2.23 -17.25 5.27
C HIS A 564 -2.54 -18.06 4.01
N SER A 565 -2.46 -19.39 4.10
CA SER A 565 -2.67 -20.30 2.95
C SER A 565 -4.05 -20.13 2.28
N LEU A 566 -5.09 -19.90 3.08
CA LEU A 566 -6.48 -19.68 2.64
C LEU A 566 -6.73 -18.29 2.04
N SER A 567 -5.77 -17.37 2.13
CA SER A 567 -5.97 -16.01 1.63
C SER A 567 -6.17 -15.98 0.11
N ALA A 568 -7.00 -15.04 -0.35
CA ALA A 568 -7.33 -14.78 -1.75
C ALA A 568 -6.17 -14.09 -2.52
N HIS A 569 -5.00 -14.70 -2.47
CA HIS A 569 -3.81 -14.31 -3.22
C HIS A 569 -3.51 -15.36 -4.31
N PRO A 570 -2.90 -14.95 -5.45
CA PRO A 570 -2.44 -15.90 -6.46
C PRO A 570 -1.54 -16.98 -5.85
N ARG A 571 -1.71 -18.24 -6.28
CA ARG A 571 -0.88 -19.36 -5.81
C ARG A 571 0.61 -19.11 -6.03
N LYS A 572 0.96 -18.44 -7.13
CA LYS A 572 2.35 -18.03 -7.43
C LYS A 572 2.91 -17.10 -6.35
N THR A 573 2.14 -16.13 -5.88
CA THR A 573 2.54 -15.18 -4.83
C THR A 573 2.78 -15.88 -3.51
N LYS A 574 1.83 -16.71 -3.05
CA LYS A 574 1.98 -17.52 -1.83
C LYS A 574 3.19 -18.45 -1.89
N LYS A 575 3.40 -19.10 -3.04
CA LYS A 575 4.59 -19.94 -3.27
C LYS A 575 5.89 -19.15 -3.25
N ALA A 576 5.91 -17.92 -3.77
CA ALA A 576 7.08 -17.06 -3.77
C ALA A 576 7.43 -16.59 -2.35
N ILE A 577 6.43 -16.22 -1.53
CA ILE A 577 6.63 -15.86 -0.11
C ILE A 577 7.30 -17.01 0.65
N LEU A 578 6.74 -18.22 0.56
CA LEU A 578 7.36 -19.40 1.17
C LEU A 578 8.75 -19.67 0.59
N GLY A 579 8.90 -19.62 -0.74
CA GLY A 579 10.18 -19.87 -1.41
C GLY A 579 11.28 -18.93 -0.93
N ASN A 580 10.97 -17.64 -0.77
CA ASN A 580 11.90 -16.64 -0.27
C ASN A 580 12.26 -16.86 1.21
N MET A 581 11.30 -17.26 2.04
CA MET A 581 11.55 -17.60 3.44
C MET A 581 12.52 -18.77 3.56
N PHE A 582 12.23 -19.89 2.88
CA PHE A 582 13.12 -21.06 2.87
C PHE A 582 14.49 -20.75 2.26
N ALA A 583 14.54 -19.97 1.18
CA ALA A 583 15.80 -19.54 0.58
C ALA A 583 16.64 -18.71 1.54
N THR A 584 16.00 -17.82 2.31
CA THR A 584 16.68 -16.99 3.32
C THR A 584 17.21 -17.87 4.45
N ALA A 585 16.39 -18.78 4.99
CA ALA A 585 16.80 -19.72 6.02
C ALA A 585 18.00 -20.58 5.58
N ILE A 586 18.04 -20.99 4.29
CA ILE A 586 19.15 -21.76 3.72
C ILE A 586 20.39 -20.89 3.44
N LYS A 587 20.21 -19.61 3.07
CA LYS A 587 21.31 -18.71 2.67
C LYS A 587 22.11 -18.19 3.86
N VAL A 588 21.45 -17.95 4.99
CA VAL A 588 22.04 -17.28 6.18
C VAL A 588 23.01 -18.16 6.96
N ARG A 589 23.13 -19.45 6.63
CA ARG A 589 23.89 -20.45 7.41
C ARG A 589 25.41 -20.38 7.28
N SER A 590 26.09 -20.87 8.33
CA SER A 590 27.50 -21.29 8.32
C SER A 590 27.69 -22.82 8.29
N ASP A 591 26.91 -23.60 9.04
CA ASP A 591 27.11 -25.07 9.18
C ASP A 591 25.87 -25.92 8.80
N VAL A 592 26.00 -27.25 8.91
CA VAL A 592 24.97 -28.25 8.56
C VAL A 592 23.89 -28.36 9.65
N GLN A 593 24.25 -28.24 10.93
CA GLN A 593 23.32 -28.38 12.06
C GLN A 593 22.39 -27.16 12.14
N GLU A 594 22.94 -25.96 12.05
CA GLU A 594 22.19 -24.70 12.05
C GLU A 594 21.31 -24.56 10.82
N ARG A 595 21.69 -25.20 9.71
CA ARG A 595 20.81 -25.35 8.55
C ARG A 595 19.57 -26.17 8.90
N ALA A 596 19.73 -27.30 9.58
CA ALA A 596 18.62 -28.14 9.98
C ALA A 596 17.68 -27.39 10.92
N ASN A 597 18.22 -26.67 11.91
CA ASN A 597 17.45 -25.84 12.84
C ASN A 597 16.69 -24.72 12.12
N SER A 598 17.35 -23.99 11.21
CA SER A 598 16.72 -22.92 10.42
C SER A 598 15.60 -23.44 9.52
N ILE A 599 15.76 -24.64 8.95
CA ILE A 599 14.71 -25.29 8.15
C ILE A 599 13.54 -25.74 9.02
N LYS A 600 13.80 -26.34 10.19
CA LYS A 600 12.75 -26.72 11.16
C LYS A 600 11.92 -25.50 11.57
N LEU A 601 12.58 -24.38 11.87
CA LEU A 601 11.89 -23.12 12.17
C LEU A 601 11.03 -22.64 10.99
N ALA A 602 11.55 -22.69 9.76
CA ALA A 602 10.80 -22.31 8.56
C ALA A 602 9.59 -23.22 8.31
N GLN A 603 9.71 -24.52 8.59
CA GLN A 603 8.62 -25.49 8.51
C GLN A 603 7.54 -25.18 9.55
N HIS A 604 7.93 -24.93 10.80
CA HIS A 604 7.01 -24.54 11.86
C HIS A 604 6.24 -23.24 11.51
N ILE A 605 6.93 -22.23 10.99
CA ILE A 605 6.29 -20.98 10.54
C ILE A 605 5.32 -21.23 9.37
N ALA A 606 5.67 -22.10 8.41
CA ALA A 606 4.77 -22.43 7.32
C ALA A 606 3.50 -23.15 7.81
N HIS A 607 3.67 -24.11 8.73
CA HIS A 607 2.58 -24.87 9.34
C HIS A 607 1.61 -23.96 10.11
N THR A 608 2.12 -23.09 10.98
CA THR A 608 1.31 -22.15 11.77
C THR A 608 0.56 -21.10 10.92
N ASN A 609 0.96 -20.87 9.67
CA ASN A 609 0.24 -20.01 8.72
C ASN A 609 -0.70 -20.82 7.78
N GLY A 610 -1.00 -22.05 8.13
CA GLY A 610 -2.01 -22.91 7.50
C GLY A 610 -1.55 -23.57 6.19
N TYR A 611 -0.28 -23.53 5.85
CA TYR A 611 0.21 -24.20 4.65
C TYR A 611 0.27 -25.73 4.90
N PRO A 612 0.03 -26.58 3.88
CA PRO A 612 0.18 -28.02 4.02
C PRO A 612 1.63 -28.46 3.78
N GLU A 613 2.06 -29.54 4.44
CA GLU A 613 3.46 -30.01 4.42
C GLU A 613 4.02 -30.22 3.03
N LYS A 614 3.21 -30.82 2.15
CA LYS A 614 3.53 -31.11 0.75
C LYS A 614 3.99 -29.87 -0.04
N GLU A 615 3.59 -28.65 0.36
CA GLU A 615 3.95 -27.41 -0.33
C GLU A 615 5.37 -26.89 -0.03
N TRP A 616 5.98 -27.30 1.08
CA TRP A 616 7.34 -26.89 1.45
C TRP A 616 8.37 -28.01 1.46
N THR A 617 7.99 -29.29 1.58
CA THR A 617 8.94 -30.42 1.49
C THR A 617 9.69 -30.45 0.15
N ARG A 618 9.09 -29.92 -0.92
CA ARG A 618 9.76 -29.76 -2.23
C ARG A 618 10.72 -28.57 -2.31
N LYS A 619 10.65 -27.62 -1.37
CA LYS A 619 11.40 -26.37 -1.36
C LYS A 619 12.57 -26.35 -0.37
N SER A 620 12.56 -27.22 0.64
CA SER A 620 13.66 -27.41 1.59
C SER A 620 14.99 -27.83 0.91
N GLY A 621 14.94 -28.38 -0.31
CA GLY A 621 16.12 -28.80 -1.07
C GLY A 621 16.50 -27.96 -2.30
N ARG A 622 15.67 -27.00 -2.76
CA ARG A 622 15.94 -26.23 -3.98
C ARG A 622 15.79 -24.74 -3.75
N LEU A 623 16.88 -23.99 -3.95
CA LEU A 623 16.82 -22.53 -4.01
C LEU A 623 15.87 -22.12 -5.14
N PRO A 624 14.94 -21.17 -4.91
CA PRO A 624 14.13 -20.61 -5.98
C PRO A 624 15.07 -20.05 -7.04
N ARG A 625 15.05 -20.63 -8.25
CA ARG A 625 15.76 -20.03 -9.39
C ARG A 625 15.08 -18.70 -9.66
N ARG A 626 15.72 -17.60 -9.26
CA ARG A 626 15.28 -16.25 -9.59
C ARG A 626 15.25 -16.18 -11.11
N ARG A 627 14.07 -16.24 -11.72
CA ARG A 627 13.95 -15.76 -13.09
C ARG A 627 14.19 -14.27 -12.95
N ASN A 628 15.36 -13.82 -13.37
CA ASN A 628 15.54 -12.41 -13.66
C ASN A 628 14.44 -12.10 -14.67
N LEU A 629 13.52 -11.19 -14.32
CA LEU A 629 12.70 -10.54 -15.32
C LEU A 629 13.72 -10.03 -16.34
N THR A 630 13.64 -10.49 -17.58
CA THR A 630 14.48 -9.95 -18.65
C THR A 630 14.22 -8.45 -18.71
N ALA A 631 15.20 -7.66 -19.15
CA ALA A 631 15.00 -6.22 -19.37
C ALA A 631 13.74 -5.95 -20.22
N ASP A 632 13.39 -6.90 -21.08
CA ASP A 632 12.20 -6.96 -21.91
C ASP A 632 10.86 -7.03 -21.14
N ASP A 633 10.79 -7.74 -20.00
CA ASP A 633 9.55 -7.87 -19.19
C ASP A 633 9.19 -6.58 -18.42
N ASN A 634 10.18 -5.71 -18.17
CA ASN A 634 9.96 -4.37 -17.62
C ASN A 634 9.45 -3.39 -18.69
N SER A 635 9.64 -3.70 -19.97
CA SER A 635 9.10 -2.90 -21.05
C SER A 635 7.61 -3.14 -21.27
N LYS A 636 7.00 -4.23 -20.80
CA LYS A 636 5.58 -4.56 -21.04
C LYS A 636 4.62 -3.66 -20.25
N ILE A 637 3.47 -3.33 -20.84
CA ILE A 637 2.38 -2.59 -20.19
C ILE A 637 1.71 -3.50 -19.15
N ALA A 638 1.53 -3.01 -17.92
CA ALA A 638 0.85 -3.77 -16.88
C ALA A 638 -0.68 -3.66 -17.05
N PHE A 639 -1.34 -4.80 -17.21
CA PHE A 639 -2.79 -4.94 -17.03
C PHE A 639 -3.06 -5.40 -15.59
N CYS A 640 -3.46 -4.46 -14.72
CA CYS A 640 -3.81 -4.73 -13.33
C CYS A 640 -5.19 -5.41 -13.27
N LEU A 641 -5.20 -6.71 -12.99
CA LEU A 641 -6.41 -7.54 -12.92
C LEU A 641 -6.76 -7.81 -11.44
N PRO A 642 -7.92 -7.37 -10.93
CA PRO A 642 -8.41 -7.81 -9.63
C PRO A 642 -8.48 -9.33 -9.56
N PHE A 643 -7.77 -9.91 -8.58
CA PHE A 643 -7.65 -11.34 -8.45
C PHE A 643 -8.97 -11.96 -7.96
N ILE A 644 -9.48 -12.91 -8.73
CA ILE A 644 -10.65 -13.74 -8.37
C ILE A 644 -10.20 -15.19 -8.19
N SER A 645 -9.48 -15.74 -9.17
CA SER A 645 -8.90 -17.09 -9.11
C SER A 645 -7.72 -17.24 -10.07
N ASP A 646 -6.85 -18.21 -9.81
CA ASP A 646 -5.76 -18.57 -10.73
C ASP A 646 -6.30 -19.04 -12.10
N GLU A 647 -7.46 -19.70 -12.12
CA GLU A 647 -8.10 -20.19 -13.35
C GLU A 647 -8.56 -19.02 -14.25
N MET A 648 -9.25 -18.03 -13.67
CA MET A 648 -9.66 -16.82 -14.39
C MET A 648 -8.42 -16.09 -14.95
N SER A 649 -7.40 -15.91 -14.12
CA SER A 649 -6.15 -15.26 -14.51
C SER A 649 -5.44 -16.01 -15.66
N LYS A 650 -5.49 -17.36 -15.67
CA LYS A 650 -4.99 -18.19 -16.77
C LYS A 650 -5.79 -17.99 -18.06
N LYS A 651 -7.12 -17.89 -17.99
CA LYS A 651 -7.99 -17.61 -19.15
C LYS A 651 -7.74 -16.22 -19.73
N VAL A 652 -7.55 -15.20 -18.89
CA VAL A 652 -7.19 -13.84 -19.33
C VAL A 652 -5.85 -13.85 -20.06
N ARG A 653 -4.81 -14.49 -19.49
CA ARG A 653 -3.51 -14.62 -20.17
C ARG A 653 -3.62 -15.38 -21.49
N ALA A 654 -4.47 -16.41 -21.58
CA ALA A 654 -4.72 -17.12 -22.84
C ALA A 654 -5.42 -16.23 -23.88
N SER A 655 -6.26 -15.30 -23.43
CA SER A 655 -6.95 -14.34 -24.30
C SER A 655 -5.98 -13.30 -24.86
N LEU A 656 -5.00 -12.84 -24.08
CA LEU A 656 -3.91 -11.99 -24.58
C LEU A 656 -3.10 -12.67 -25.68
N ARG A 657 -2.81 -13.98 -25.52
CA ARG A 657 -2.10 -14.76 -26.57
C ARG A 657 -2.91 -14.85 -27.85
N LYS A 658 -4.20 -15.15 -27.74
CA LYS A 658 -5.11 -15.21 -28.90
C LYS A 658 -5.23 -13.87 -29.63
N ALA A 659 -5.10 -12.76 -28.91
CA ALA A 659 -5.16 -11.42 -29.45
C ALA A 659 -3.79 -10.89 -29.93
N ASP A 660 -2.72 -11.69 -29.85
CA ASP A 660 -1.35 -11.30 -30.21
C ASP A 660 -0.87 -10.05 -29.44
N LEU A 661 -1.12 -10.03 -28.12
CA LEU A 661 -0.74 -8.96 -27.19
C LEU A 661 0.21 -9.41 -26.08
N GLU A 662 0.67 -10.66 -26.07
CA GLU A 662 1.49 -11.22 -24.97
C GLU A 662 2.89 -10.60 -24.83
N ASP A 663 3.43 -10.07 -25.93
CA ASP A 663 4.71 -9.36 -25.95
C ASP A 663 4.58 -7.89 -25.58
N HIS A 664 3.36 -7.35 -25.54
CA HIS A 664 3.11 -5.95 -25.22
C HIS A 664 2.51 -5.75 -23.83
N VAL A 665 1.72 -6.72 -23.34
CA VAL A 665 0.93 -6.60 -22.12
C VAL A 665 1.24 -7.75 -21.16
N ARG A 666 1.53 -7.43 -19.90
CA ARG A 666 1.66 -8.39 -18.81
C ARG A 666 0.46 -8.30 -17.86
N VAL A 667 -0.09 -9.43 -17.45
CA VAL A 667 -1.16 -9.48 -16.43
C VAL A 667 -0.54 -9.41 -15.05
N VAL A 668 -0.96 -8.43 -14.25
CA VAL A 668 -0.59 -8.26 -12.84
C VAL A 668 -1.83 -8.50 -11.99
N ASP A 669 -1.83 -9.58 -11.23
CA ASP A 669 -2.95 -9.93 -10.36
C ASP A 669 -2.91 -9.09 -9.08
N ILE A 670 -3.97 -8.32 -8.82
CA ILE A 670 -4.12 -7.46 -7.63
C ILE A 670 -5.06 -8.17 -6.64
N PRO A 671 -4.55 -8.64 -5.48
CA PRO A 671 -5.37 -9.28 -4.46
C PRO A 671 -6.51 -8.35 -3.96
N PRO A 672 -7.62 -8.93 -3.46
CA PRO A 672 -8.64 -8.15 -2.76
C PRO A 672 -8.06 -7.41 -1.55
N ALA A 673 -8.75 -6.36 -1.10
CA ALA A 673 -8.36 -5.62 0.10
C ALA A 673 -8.20 -6.56 1.30
N ASN A 674 -7.02 -6.56 1.91
CA ASN A 674 -6.74 -7.39 3.08
C ASN A 674 -7.41 -6.86 4.35
N LEU A 675 -7.42 -7.67 5.42
CA LEU A 675 -8.02 -7.30 6.71
C LEU A 675 -7.43 -6.00 7.25
N ASN A 676 -6.12 -5.76 7.08
CA ASN A 676 -5.50 -4.49 7.47
C ASN A 676 -6.17 -3.29 6.80
N THR A 677 -6.32 -3.33 5.47
CA THR A 677 -6.95 -2.27 4.67
C THR A 677 -8.44 -2.09 5.01
N GLN A 678 -9.11 -3.17 5.44
CA GLN A 678 -10.52 -3.15 5.78
C GLN A 678 -10.79 -2.63 7.21
N LEU A 679 -9.90 -2.92 8.16
CA LEU A 679 -10.13 -2.73 9.59
C LEU A 679 -9.32 -1.57 10.20
N VAL A 680 -8.09 -1.33 9.73
CA VAL A 680 -7.21 -0.31 10.32
C VAL A 680 -7.48 1.05 9.70
N ARG A 681 -7.60 2.07 10.56
CA ARG A 681 -7.91 3.46 10.19
C ARG A 681 -6.88 4.43 10.77
N ASN A 682 -5.99 4.96 9.93
CA ASN A 682 -4.98 5.93 10.35
C ASN A 682 -5.55 7.34 10.64
N ARG A 683 -6.76 7.65 10.16
CA ARG A 683 -7.44 8.96 10.31
C ARG A 683 -8.69 8.87 11.20
N LEU A 684 -8.67 7.99 12.21
CA LEU A 684 -9.84 7.68 13.04
C LEU A 684 -10.41 8.93 13.76
N TYR A 685 -9.55 9.82 14.24
CA TYR A 685 -9.93 10.98 15.05
C TYR A 685 -10.09 12.29 14.26
N ASP A 686 -9.62 12.33 13.02
CA ASP A 686 -9.43 13.57 12.26
C ASP A 686 -10.42 13.78 11.13
N ARG A 687 -11.21 12.76 10.80
CA ARG A 687 -12.31 12.93 9.87
C ARG A 687 -13.47 13.42 10.69
N LEU A 688 -13.71 14.73 10.64
CA LEU A 688 -14.98 15.34 11.02
C LEU A 688 -15.49 16.06 9.79
N CYS A 689 -16.76 15.88 9.45
CA CYS A 689 -17.38 16.73 8.45
C CYS A 689 -17.47 18.13 9.03
N VAL A 690 -16.70 19.07 8.49
CA VAL A 690 -16.75 20.47 8.92
C VAL A 690 -17.86 21.26 8.21
N THR A 691 -18.63 20.62 7.33
CA THR A 691 -19.70 21.27 6.57
C THR A 691 -21.02 21.20 7.35
N PRO A 692 -21.56 22.34 7.81
CA PRO A 692 -22.88 22.37 8.44
C PRO A 692 -23.94 21.85 7.46
N ASN A 693 -24.87 21.01 7.94
CA ASN A 693 -25.95 20.41 7.14
C ASN A 693 -25.45 19.72 5.86
N CYS A 694 -24.30 19.05 5.93
CA CYS A 694 -23.72 18.37 4.77
C CYS A 694 -24.71 17.34 4.19
N VAL A 695 -25.18 17.54 2.96
CA VAL A 695 -26.12 16.64 2.28
C VAL A 695 -25.54 15.27 1.95
N ILE A 696 -24.23 15.08 2.09
CA ILE A 696 -23.57 13.82 1.71
C ILE A 696 -23.48 12.86 2.89
N CYS A 697 -23.24 13.36 4.10
CA CYS A 697 -23.00 12.49 5.24
C CYS A 697 -24.27 11.75 5.71
N PRO A 698 -25.49 12.34 5.70
CA PRO A 698 -26.75 11.64 6.05
C PRO A 698 -27.12 10.47 5.12
N PHE A 699 -26.75 10.56 3.83
CA PHE A 699 -27.04 9.55 2.81
C PHE A 699 -25.81 8.70 2.44
N GLY A 700 -24.66 8.99 3.05
CA GLY A 700 -23.38 8.34 2.81
C GLY A 700 -22.98 7.43 3.96
N LYS A 701 -21.88 6.69 3.78
CA LYS A 701 -21.16 6.16 4.94
C LYS A 701 -20.51 7.33 5.65
N ASP A 702 -20.36 7.23 6.97
CA ASP A 702 -19.58 8.21 7.73
C ASP A 702 -18.27 8.50 7.00
N TRP A 703 -17.91 9.79 6.93
CA TRP A 703 -16.63 10.28 6.41
C TRP A 703 -16.44 10.29 4.89
N ASP A 704 -17.34 9.72 4.08
CA ASP A 704 -17.23 9.77 2.60
C ASP A 704 -17.33 11.19 2.02
N CYS A 705 -17.95 12.09 2.78
CA CYS A 705 -18.15 13.48 2.39
C CYS A 705 -16.83 14.27 2.29
N MET A 706 -15.77 13.85 2.98
CA MET A 706 -14.47 14.54 2.98
C MET A 706 -13.49 14.05 1.90
N VAL A 707 -13.88 13.09 1.05
CA VAL A 707 -12.99 12.53 0.02
C VAL A 707 -12.81 13.54 -1.12
N SER A 708 -11.57 13.73 -1.56
CA SER A 708 -11.19 14.56 -2.72
C SER A 708 -10.73 13.66 -3.87
N GLY A 709 -10.66 14.21 -5.08
CA GLY A 709 -10.23 13.46 -6.27
C GLY A 709 -11.26 12.45 -6.76
N VAL A 710 -12.54 12.59 -6.42
CA VAL A 710 -13.59 11.62 -6.81
C VAL A 710 -14.42 12.13 -7.97
N VAL A 711 -14.94 11.18 -8.75
CA VAL A 711 -15.99 11.44 -9.74
C VAL A 711 -17.33 11.11 -9.10
N TYR A 712 -18.27 12.03 -9.23
CA TYR A 712 -19.63 11.92 -8.71
C TYR A 712 -20.63 12.21 -9.81
N LEU A 713 -21.76 11.52 -9.73
CA LEU A 713 -22.91 11.70 -10.59
C LEU A 713 -24.04 12.34 -9.79
N ILE A 714 -24.66 13.36 -10.38
CA ILE A 714 -25.87 14.01 -9.88
C ILE A 714 -26.96 13.80 -10.94
N THR A 715 -28.14 13.35 -10.52
CA THR A 715 -29.25 13.09 -11.44
C THR A 715 -30.44 13.95 -11.05
N CYS A 716 -31.01 14.67 -12.04
CA CYS A 716 -32.30 15.32 -11.87
C CYS A 716 -33.40 14.24 -11.89
N GLN A 717 -34.21 14.17 -10.84
CA GLN A 717 -35.29 13.20 -10.75
C GLN A 717 -36.50 13.57 -11.63
N SER A 718 -36.66 14.85 -11.98
CA SER A 718 -37.81 15.31 -12.77
C SER A 718 -37.62 15.08 -14.27
N CYS A 719 -36.43 15.35 -14.83
CA CYS A 719 -36.16 15.17 -16.26
C CYS A 719 -35.18 14.02 -16.58
N GLY A 720 -34.50 13.45 -15.58
CA GLY A 720 -33.54 12.36 -15.77
C GLY A 720 -32.14 12.78 -16.23
N ASP A 721 -31.90 14.09 -16.42
CA ASP A 721 -30.59 14.60 -16.83
C ASP A 721 -29.51 14.30 -15.80
N GLN A 722 -28.30 14.05 -16.31
CA GLN A 722 -27.16 13.58 -15.53
C GLN A 722 -25.99 14.55 -15.63
N TYR A 723 -25.52 15.00 -14.47
CA TYR A 723 -24.30 15.79 -14.34
C TYR A 723 -23.18 14.91 -13.76
N ILE A 724 -22.12 14.73 -14.53
CA ILE A 724 -20.90 14.06 -14.07
C ILE A 724 -19.88 15.14 -13.71
N GLY A 725 -19.48 15.16 -12.45
CA GLY A 725 -18.46 16.08 -11.95
C GLY A 725 -17.28 15.32 -11.37
N GLU A 726 -16.10 15.92 -11.48
CA GLU A 726 -14.94 15.55 -10.65
C GLU A 726 -14.71 16.61 -9.58
N THR A 727 -14.04 16.22 -8.50
CA THR A 727 -13.66 17.17 -7.45
C THR A 727 -12.18 17.12 -7.13
N GLY A 728 -11.51 18.27 -7.15
CA GLY A 728 -10.21 18.44 -6.51
C GLY A 728 -10.31 18.81 -5.01
N ARG A 729 -11.50 19.22 -4.54
CA ARG A 729 -11.80 19.54 -3.13
C ARG A 729 -12.52 18.37 -2.45
N PRO A 730 -12.67 18.39 -1.12
CA PRO A 730 -13.61 17.50 -0.45
C PRO A 730 -14.97 17.54 -1.13
N LEU A 731 -15.55 16.36 -1.38
CA LEU A 731 -16.82 16.22 -2.09
C LEU A 731 -17.93 17.07 -1.46
N CYS A 732 -17.99 17.17 -0.12
CA CYS A 732 -18.95 18.02 0.59
C CYS A 732 -18.87 19.49 0.18
N ILE A 733 -17.66 20.03 0.03
CA ILE A 733 -17.44 21.41 -0.38
C ILE A 733 -17.89 21.59 -1.84
N ARG A 734 -17.56 20.62 -2.71
CA ARG A 734 -17.95 20.68 -4.11
C ARG A 734 -19.46 20.59 -4.32
N ILE A 735 -20.12 19.72 -3.58
CA ILE A 735 -21.59 19.63 -3.59
C ILE A 735 -22.21 20.89 -3.01
N LYS A 736 -21.65 21.47 -1.93
CA LYS A 736 -22.11 22.76 -1.42
C LYS A 736 -22.03 23.85 -2.48
N GLU A 737 -20.94 23.95 -3.24
CA GLU A 737 -20.82 24.92 -4.34
C GLU A 737 -21.89 24.74 -5.43
N HIS A 738 -22.25 23.50 -5.72
CA HIS A 738 -23.35 23.22 -6.64
C HIS A 738 -24.69 23.65 -6.08
N LEU A 739 -24.94 23.37 -4.79
CA LEU A 739 -26.15 23.81 -4.09
C LEU A 739 -26.25 25.34 -4.02
N ASP A 740 -25.15 26.02 -3.72
CA ASP A 740 -25.07 27.48 -3.69
C ASP A 740 -25.34 28.06 -5.10
N GLY A 741 -24.79 27.43 -6.14
CA GLY A 741 -25.04 27.79 -7.55
C GLY A 741 -26.49 27.57 -7.98
N MET A 742 -27.14 26.52 -7.48
CA MET A 742 -28.57 26.25 -7.68
C MET A 742 -29.44 27.27 -6.96
N ALA A 743 -29.16 27.55 -5.69
CA ALA A 743 -29.92 28.51 -4.88
C ALA A 743 -29.85 29.93 -5.48
N GLY A 744 -28.73 30.27 -6.12
CA GLY A 744 -28.56 31.53 -6.84
C GLY A 744 -29.01 31.51 -8.31
N SER A 745 -29.60 30.41 -8.81
CA SER A 745 -29.98 30.22 -10.23
C SER A 745 -28.91 30.67 -11.22
N SER A 746 -27.64 30.39 -10.90
CA SER A 746 -26.51 30.95 -11.65
C SER A 746 -26.31 30.23 -12.98
N MET A 747 -26.45 30.97 -14.09
CA MET A 747 -26.23 30.48 -15.46
C MET A 747 -24.81 30.04 -15.75
N THR A 748 -23.85 30.45 -14.91
CA THR A 748 -22.44 30.06 -15.03
C THR A 748 -22.14 28.67 -14.44
N THR A 749 -23.09 28.09 -13.70
CA THR A 749 -22.96 26.75 -13.12
C THR A 749 -23.91 25.79 -13.83
N ALA A 750 -23.46 24.57 -14.11
CA ALA A 750 -24.27 23.60 -14.85
C ALA A 750 -25.62 23.29 -14.18
N LEU A 751 -25.63 23.19 -12.84
CA LEU A 751 -26.87 22.91 -12.09
C LEU A 751 -27.76 24.16 -11.92
N GLY A 752 -27.19 25.35 -11.69
CA GLY A 752 -27.96 26.60 -11.66
C GLY A 752 -28.57 26.95 -13.02
N GLY A 753 -27.81 26.71 -14.10
CA GLY A 753 -28.24 26.75 -15.50
C GLY A 753 -29.44 25.84 -15.75
N HIS A 754 -29.32 24.57 -15.37
CA HIS A 754 -30.39 23.59 -15.51
C HIS A 754 -31.66 24.01 -14.76
N LEU A 755 -31.55 24.49 -13.51
CA LEU A 755 -32.70 24.88 -12.71
C LEU A 755 -33.43 26.12 -13.26
N ALA A 756 -32.71 27.12 -13.79
CA ALA A 756 -33.40 28.30 -14.35
C ALA A 756 -34.05 28.06 -15.72
N VAL A 757 -33.67 26.99 -16.42
CA VAL A 757 -34.28 26.60 -17.71
C VAL A 757 -35.51 25.70 -17.50
N PHE A 758 -35.54 24.87 -16.44
CA PHE A 758 -36.55 23.81 -16.27
C PHE A 758 -37.53 24.00 -15.08
N ASP A 759 -37.63 25.22 -14.54
CA ASP A 759 -38.54 25.61 -13.45
C ASP A 759 -38.28 24.93 -12.09
N THR A 760 -38.75 25.54 -11.01
CA THR A 760 -38.47 25.23 -9.59
C THR A 760 -38.93 23.84 -9.08
N SER A 761 -39.53 23.02 -9.94
CA SER A 761 -40.04 21.67 -9.63
C SER A 761 -39.02 20.54 -9.78
N CYS A 762 -37.80 20.85 -10.25
CA CYS A 762 -36.73 19.87 -10.41
C CYS A 762 -36.09 19.46 -9.07
N PHE A 763 -36.35 18.24 -8.61
CA PHE A 763 -35.68 17.66 -7.45
C PHE A 763 -34.41 16.90 -7.88
N ILE A 764 -33.33 17.05 -7.13
CA ILE A 764 -32.03 16.43 -7.45
C ILE A 764 -31.69 15.39 -6.38
N ASP A 765 -31.39 14.18 -6.84
CA ASP A 765 -30.92 13.10 -5.96
C ASP A 765 -29.42 12.91 -6.14
N PHE A 766 -28.72 12.80 -5.01
CA PHE A 766 -27.29 12.61 -4.98
C PHE A 766 -27.03 11.11 -4.80
N LEU A 767 -26.35 10.47 -5.76
CA LEU A 767 -25.26 9.48 -5.58
C LEU A 767 -25.32 8.25 -6.52
N GLU A 768 -24.36 8.20 -7.44
CA GLU A 768 -23.47 7.03 -7.57
C GLU A 768 -22.02 7.46 -7.33
N LYS A 769 -21.36 6.91 -6.30
CA LYS A 769 -19.93 7.17 -6.03
C LYS A 769 -19.06 6.27 -6.89
N GLY A 770 -18.32 6.85 -7.82
CA GLY A 770 -17.12 6.24 -8.38
C GLY A 770 -15.93 6.62 -7.51
N LYS A 771 -15.42 5.70 -6.69
CA LYS A 771 -14.07 5.92 -6.13
C LYS A 771 -13.11 5.99 -7.32
N HIS A 772 -12.42 7.13 -7.46
CA HIS A 772 -11.18 7.16 -8.21
C HIS A 772 -10.31 6.06 -7.61
N ILE A 773 -10.01 5.07 -8.44
CA ILE A 773 -9.01 4.08 -8.13
C ILE A 773 -7.71 4.88 -8.22
N GLU A 774 -7.08 5.12 -7.08
CA GLU A 774 -5.64 5.39 -7.06
C GLU A 774 -4.98 4.17 -7.69
N GLU A 775 -4.74 4.22 -9.00
CA GLU A 775 -3.68 3.53 -9.76
C GLU A 775 -3.73 3.94 -11.24
#